data_AF-A0AAU4UF72-F1
#
_entry.id   AF-A0AAU4UF72-F1
#
_cell.length_a   1.000
_cell.length_b   1.000
_cell.length_c   1.000
_cell.angle_alpha   90.00
_cell.angle_beta   90.00
_cell.angle_gamma   90.00
#
_symmetry.space_group_name_H-M   'P 1'
#
loop_
_entity.id
_entity.type
_entity.pdbx_description
1 polymer ?
#
loop_
_entity_poly.entity_id
_entity_poly.type
_entity_poly.pdbx_seq_one_letter_code
_entity_poly.pdbx_strand_id
1 'polypeptide(L)'
;MRADEGGTSKSVFSGIDPDALKGTIDSVRRDQETLRDRASYYKTQLAYYGVGAEELGDVVRVAGWARDELPMLKRRYHLAMNMDSDAYPGTTGMIRINEAKVTRAANAEAVKDAKRATELVKKNREDLSPEEFDELNALFAENYDEYPFAERVVGALGAKKTLQFWYEMSNVGSSPEYSQASGFKHLDDLDEMQKHFSLAVAQATNSDSSAMEKWKKDMVAIGGDPIRDPNGDAGGREGFVVMSNLMRYGDFDDKFLENYGTALIKEDRRIMENTGGLYRSGWGTEGTVNYLGSDSGNDPLTGYMKALANSPDAATAFFTAAQKGKDGKLETNFKYLFETREWPDESVTGRNSMGHALEAATTGHRPGEPATVEDINHSEEQAALFSAIVGSVAADQDRLREHAYLSDSFANISVEYMPDLHLSLDSDIRNGHKLFPISGAVADIGKFDAVRFLHTVARNKEGYDTLNVSQHVYAAALMEQQVKQPDGYLKSTEKVINKLSYGTGLFQGIIGAGQHFQADKDDADEAVRGDAWKEHVSTWGGSVVGSATAVATASFTGPGGAVAGGLVGTAAGEIFNGMLDGFGDDGEGLREQVYQNVKEMDQVEHSAILTTQVSVKSATGSEAAESEAGDEAGKGFNNSVGLIRFSFSDQTPPIG
;
A
#
# COMPACT_ATOMS: atom_id res chain seq x y z
N MET A 1 -20.52 -48.01 53.12
CA MET A 1 -20.94 -48.48 51.77
C MET A 1 -19.82 -48.14 50.80
N ARG A 2 -19.66 -48.99 49.78
CA ARG A 2 -18.47 -49.23 48.95
C ARG A 2 -17.75 -47.98 48.40
N ALA A 3 -16.43 -48.11 48.31
CA ALA A 3 -15.60 -47.40 47.37
C ALA A 3 -15.90 -47.92 45.95
N ASP A 4 -16.14 -47.02 45.01
CA ASP A 4 -16.17 -47.31 43.58
C ASP A 4 -15.09 -46.48 42.87
N GLU A 5 -14.62 -47.08 41.79
CA GLU A 5 -13.32 -46.94 41.16
C GLU A 5 -13.15 -45.64 40.37
N GLY A 6 -11.92 -45.11 40.38
CA GLY A 6 -11.51 -44.01 39.52
C GLY A 6 -11.42 -44.44 38.07
N GLY A 7 -12.30 -43.87 37.24
CA GLY A 7 -12.16 -43.83 35.79
C GLY A 7 -11.44 -42.54 35.39
N THR A 8 -10.19 -42.66 34.95
CA THR A 8 -9.41 -41.59 34.33
C THR A 8 -10.09 -41.10 33.04
N SER A 9 -10.70 -39.91 33.04
CA SER A 9 -10.89 -39.17 31.79
C SER A 9 -9.53 -38.58 31.40
N LYS A 10 -8.81 -39.26 30.49
CA LYS A 10 -7.67 -38.65 29.80
C LYS A 10 -8.16 -37.33 29.20
N SER A 11 -7.59 -36.20 29.64
CA SER A 11 -7.75 -34.95 28.90
C SER A 11 -7.19 -35.20 27.50
N VAL A 12 -8.05 -35.14 26.49
CA VAL A 12 -7.59 -35.14 25.10
C VAL A 12 -6.87 -33.82 24.90
N PHE A 13 -5.54 -33.86 25.00
CA PHE A 13 -4.69 -32.76 24.62
C PHE A 13 -4.79 -32.61 23.10
N SER A 14 -5.37 -31.51 22.64
CA SER A 14 -5.36 -31.11 21.23
C SER A 14 -3.99 -30.53 20.90
N GLY A 15 -3.01 -31.40 20.63
CA GLY A 15 -1.71 -30.96 20.13
C GLY A 15 -1.83 -30.45 18.70
N ILE A 16 -1.17 -29.33 18.39
CA ILE A 16 -0.99 -28.86 17.02
C ILE A 16 0.15 -29.69 16.42
N ASP A 17 -0.10 -30.35 15.28
CA ASP A 17 0.93 -31.04 14.52
C ASP A 17 1.83 -29.99 13.83
N PRO A 18 3.13 -29.88 14.21
CA PRO A 18 4.01 -28.86 13.68
C PRO A 18 4.31 -29.04 12.19
N ASP A 19 4.32 -30.27 11.67
CA ASP A 19 4.58 -30.53 10.26
C ASP A 19 3.34 -30.17 9.41
N ALA A 20 2.14 -30.46 9.92
CA ALA A 20 0.90 -30.03 9.28
C ALA A 20 0.68 -28.50 9.36
N LEU A 21 1.06 -27.86 10.47
CA LEU A 21 1.02 -26.40 10.60
C LEU A 21 2.06 -25.74 9.68
N LYS A 22 3.27 -26.30 9.57
CA LYS A 22 4.28 -25.84 8.59
C LYS A 22 3.73 -25.96 7.16
N GLY A 23 3.16 -27.10 6.79
CA GLY A 23 2.54 -27.28 5.47
C GLY A 23 1.41 -26.28 5.18
N THR A 24 0.64 -25.91 6.22
CA THR A 24 -0.41 -24.88 6.11
C THR A 24 0.21 -23.48 5.92
N ILE A 25 1.22 -23.12 6.71
CA ILE A 25 1.98 -21.87 6.59
C ILE A 25 2.61 -21.75 5.20
N ASP A 26 3.25 -22.81 4.71
CA ASP A 26 3.92 -22.84 3.42
C ASP A 26 2.92 -22.70 2.25
N SER A 27 1.74 -23.32 2.34
CA SER A 27 0.67 -23.14 1.35
C SER A 27 0.10 -21.72 1.37
N VAL A 28 -0.28 -21.23 2.55
CA VAL A 28 -0.85 -19.88 2.73
C VAL A 28 0.15 -18.82 2.24
N ARG A 29 1.44 -18.97 2.54
CA ARG A 29 2.52 -18.08 2.10
C ARG A 29 2.72 -18.07 0.58
N ARG A 30 2.82 -19.23 -0.06
CA ARG A 30 3.00 -19.31 -1.52
C ARG A 30 1.81 -18.74 -2.28
N ASP A 31 0.61 -19.09 -1.82
CA ASP A 31 -0.61 -18.80 -2.56
C ASP A 31 -1.00 -17.32 -2.38
N GLN A 32 -0.90 -16.76 -1.16
CA GLN A 32 -1.36 -15.38 -0.90
C GLN A 32 -0.64 -14.33 -1.75
N GLU A 33 0.69 -14.36 -1.85
CA GLU A 33 1.45 -13.29 -2.50
C GLU A 33 1.25 -13.34 -4.01
N THR A 34 1.16 -14.56 -4.56
CA THR A 34 0.90 -14.77 -5.99
C THR A 34 -0.53 -14.38 -6.33
N LEU A 35 -1.50 -14.72 -5.47
CA LEU A 35 -2.88 -14.30 -5.62
C LEU A 35 -3.00 -12.77 -5.55
N ARG A 36 -2.41 -12.10 -4.55
CA ARG A 36 -2.53 -10.64 -4.37
C ARG A 36 -2.03 -9.88 -5.59
N ASP A 37 -0.84 -10.21 -6.08
CA ASP A 37 -0.22 -9.39 -7.12
C ASP A 37 -0.77 -9.67 -8.49
N ARG A 38 -1.09 -10.94 -8.81
CA ARG A 38 -1.78 -11.25 -10.06
C ARG A 38 -3.18 -10.65 -10.05
N ALA A 39 -3.88 -10.70 -8.92
CA ALA A 39 -5.18 -10.08 -8.80
C ALA A 39 -5.13 -8.55 -8.86
N SER A 40 -4.16 -7.91 -8.21
CA SER A 40 -3.96 -6.45 -8.29
C SER A 40 -3.59 -6.03 -9.71
N TYR A 41 -2.70 -6.78 -10.37
CA TYR A 41 -2.29 -6.53 -11.75
C TYR A 41 -3.46 -6.65 -12.74
N TYR A 42 -4.18 -7.78 -12.72
CA TYR A 42 -5.32 -7.98 -13.61
C TYR A 42 -6.47 -7.04 -13.25
N LYS A 43 -6.67 -6.69 -11.97
CA LYS A 43 -7.61 -5.64 -11.53
C LYS A 43 -7.30 -4.32 -12.24
N THR A 44 -6.05 -3.87 -12.23
CA THR A 44 -5.65 -2.62 -12.91
C THR A 44 -5.81 -2.71 -14.44
N GLN A 45 -5.44 -3.83 -15.05
CA GLN A 45 -5.59 -4.02 -16.50
C GLN A 45 -7.07 -4.07 -16.91
N LEU A 46 -7.92 -4.74 -16.14
CA LEU A 46 -9.35 -4.86 -16.41
C LEU A 46 -10.09 -3.54 -16.15
N ALA A 47 -9.70 -2.81 -15.11
CA ALA A 47 -10.18 -1.45 -14.84
C ALA A 47 -9.85 -0.49 -16.00
N TYR A 48 -8.65 -0.61 -16.60
CA TYR A 48 -8.27 0.17 -17.77
C TYR A 48 -9.18 -0.08 -18.98
N TYR A 49 -9.75 -1.28 -19.12
CA TYR A 49 -10.69 -1.63 -20.19
C TYR A 49 -12.16 -1.56 -19.79
N GLY A 50 -12.48 -1.17 -18.54
CA GLY A 50 -13.86 -1.10 -18.02
C GLY A 50 -14.55 -2.46 -17.86
N VAL A 51 -13.80 -3.54 -17.61
CA VAL A 51 -14.34 -4.92 -17.50
C VAL A 51 -14.11 -5.49 -16.10
N GLY A 52 -15.02 -6.38 -15.66
CA GLY A 52 -15.11 -7.03 -14.33
C GLY A 52 -13.79 -7.27 -13.61
N ALA A 53 -13.58 -6.47 -12.56
CA ALA A 53 -12.47 -6.54 -11.60
C ALA A 53 -12.90 -7.12 -10.24
N GLU A 54 -14.17 -7.54 -10.16
CA GLU A 54 -14.91 -8.11 -9.05
C GLU A 54 -14.14 -9.27 -8.40
N GLU A 55 -13.97 -10.37 -9.14
CA GLU A 55 -13.56 -11.65 -8.56
C GLU A 55 -12.09 -11.64 -8.08
N LEU A 56 -11.30 -10.70 -8.59
CA LEU A 56 -9.92 -10.47 -8.20
C LEU A 56 -9.84 -9.70 -6.87
N GLY A 57 -10.91 -9.02 -6.51
CA GLY A 57 -11.02 -8.27 -5.29
C GLY A 57 -11.02 -9.09 -4.00
N ASP A 58 -11.86 -10.11 -3.97
CA ASP A 58 -11.89 -11.08 -2.88
C ASP A 58 -10.58 -11.85 -2.77
N VAL A 59 -9.93 -12.09 -3.91
CA VAL A 59 -8.60 -12.68 -3.98
C VAL A 59 -7.56 -11.79 -3.30
N VAL A 60 -7.56 -10.48 -3.56
CA VAL A 60 -6.65 -9.52 -2.89
C VAL A 60 -6.91 -9.49 -1.37
N ARG A 61 -8.18 -9.50 -0.95
CA ARG A 61 -8.56 -9.46 0.48
C ARG A 61 -8.12 -10.73 1.23
N VAL A 62 -8.38 -11.91 0.67
CA VAL A 62 -7.97 -13.20 1.24
C VAL A 62 -6.46 -13.28 1.33
N ALA A 63 -5.76 -12.80 0.31
CA ALA A 63 -4.31 -12.73 0.32
C ALA A 63 -3.75 -11.75 1.38
N GLY A 64 -4.43 -10.62 1.61
CA GLY A 64 -4.12 -9.69 2.69
C GLY A 64 -4.25 -10.33 4.06
N TRP A 65 -5.41 -10.94 4.35
CA TRP A 65 -5.65 -11.67 5.62
C TRP A 65 -4.62 -12.77 5.87
N ALA A 66 -4.32 -13.56 4.84
CA ALA A 66 -3.36 -14.64 4.91
C ALA A 66 -1.97 -14.14 5.37
N ARG A 67 -1.51 -13.02 4.79
CA ARG A 67 -0.23 -12.40 5.14
C ARG A 67 -0.22 -11.88 6.58
N ASP A 68 -1.32 -11.31 7.06
CA ASP A 68 -1.40 -10.73 8.41
C ASP A 68 -1.41 -11.82 9.49
N GLU A 69 -1.97 -12.99 9.17
CA GLU A 69 -1.97 -14.16 10.05
C GLU A 69 -0.66 -14.96 9.99
N LEU A 70 0.12 -14.85 8.89
CA LEU A 70 1.39 -15.59 8.75
C LEU A 70 2.37 -15.34 9.90
N PRO A 71 2.64 -14.11 10.36
CA PRO A 71 3.50 -13.88 11.53
C PRO A 71 3.01 -14.59 12.79
N MET A 72 1.70 -14.57 13.04
CA MET A 72 1.06 -15.26 14.17
C MET A 72 1.11 -16.79 14.01
N LEU A 73 0.86 -17.31 12.82
CA LEU A 73 0.96 -18.74 12.51
C LEU A 73 2.40 -19.23 12.61
N LYS A 74 3.38 -18.48 12.12
CA LYS A 74 4.82 -18.74 12.29
C LYS A 74 5.23 -18.71 13.76
N ARG A 75 4.78 -17.70 14.52
CA ARG A 75 4.99 -17.64 15.97
C ARG A 75 4.39 -18.85 16.67
N ARG A 76 3.18 -19.27 16.28
CA ARG A 76 2.51 -20.48 16.82
C ARG A 76 3.22 -21.77 16.40
N TYR A 77 3.76 -21.84 15.19
CA TYR A 77 4.61 -22.93 14.72
C TYR A 77 5.87 -23.04 15.56
N HIS A 78 6.61 -21.93 15.74
CA HIS A 78 7.77 -21.89 16.61
C HIS A 78 7.43 -22.20 18.08
N LEU A 79 6.26 -21.79 18.57
CA LEU A 79 5.78 -22.18 19.91
C LEU A 79 5.44 -23.67 20.01
N ALA A 80 4.76 -24.23 19.00
CA ALA A 80 4.39 -25.65 18.92
C ALA A 80 5.64 -26.57 18.87
N MET A 81 6.68 -26.15 18.14
CA MET A 81 8.00 -26.83 18.14
C MET A 81 8.71 -26.83 19.50
N ASN A 82 8.31 -25.95 20.43
CA ASN A 82 8.93 -25.80 21.74
C ASN A 82 8.12 -26.43 22.89
N MET A 83 6.98 -27.07 22.63
CA MET A 83 6.10 -27.66 23.66
C MET A 83 6.69 -28.89 24.37
N ASP A 84 7.77 -29.48 23.85
CA ASP A 84 8.53 -30.55 24.51
C ASP A 84 9.63 -30.03 25.47
N SER A 85 9.74 -28.72 25.68
CA SER A 85 10.72 -28.14 26.62
C SER A 85 10.10 -27.81 27.99
N ASP A 86 10.77 -28.22 29.06
CA ASP A 86 10.29 -28.07 30.44
C ASP A 86 9.88 -26.62 30.79
N ALA A 87 8.79 -26.50 31.56
CA ALA A 87 8.28 -25.22 32.05
C ALA A 87 9.35 -24.44 32.84
N TYR A 88 9.29 -23.10 32.79
CA TYR A 88 10.16 -22.22 33.56
C TYR A 88 10.01 -22.52 35.06
N PRO A 89 11.10 -22.76 35.83
CA PRO A 89 10.98 -23.01 37.26
C PRO A 89 10.38 -21.79 37.97
N GLY A 90 9.16 -21.93 38.50
CA GLY A 90 8.52 -20.92 39.34
C GLY A 90 7.34 -20.15 38.72
N THR A 91 6.95 -20.39 37.48
CA THR A 91 5.79 -19.72 36.84
C THR A 91 4.96 -20.68 36.00
N THR A 92 3.74 -20.98 36.46
CA THR A 92 2.78 -21.80 35.71
C THR A 92 2.25 -20.99 34.50
N GLY A 93 2.53 -21.45 33.27
CA GLY A 93 1.94 -20.90 32.04
C GLY A 93 2.82 -19.97 31.20
N MET A 94 4.11 -19.79 31.50
CA MET A 94 5.05 -19.04 30.64
C MET A 94 6.13 -19.93 30.03
N ILE A 95 6.30 -19.85 28.69
CA ILE A 95 7.34 -20.55 27.91
C ILE A 95 8.47 -19.56 27.59
N ARG A 96 9.73 -19.99 27.75
CA ARG A 96 10.92 -19.18 27.44
C ARG A 96 11.23 -19.30 25.95
N ILE A 97 10.92 -18.28 25.14
CA ILE A 97 11.37 -18.23 23.74
C ILE A 97 12.85 -17.86 23.73
N ASN A 98 13.67 -18.68 23.09
CA ASN A 98 15.08 -18.43 22.85
C ASN A 98 15.27 -18.36 21.34
N GLU A 99 15.60 -17.19 20.81
CA GLU A 99 15.75 -16.93 19.37
C GLU A 99 16.88 -17.75 18.72
N ALA A 100 17.76 -18.38 19.48
CA ALA A 100 18.73 -19.37 18.96
C ALA A 100 18.10 -20.75 18.64
N LYS A 101 16.76 -20.90 18.64
CA LYS A 101 16.03 -22.18 18.57
C LYS A 101 14.92 -22.23 17.49
N VAL A 102 15.25 -21.97 16.23
CA VAL A 102 14.83 -22.91 15.18
C VAL A 102 15.48 -24.25 15.53
N THR A 103 14.78 -25.38 15.47
CA THR A 103 15.38 -26.65 15.95
C THR A 103 16.73 -26.88 15.27
N ARG A 104 17.70 -27.48 15.96
CA ARG A 104 19.01 -27.82 15.35
C ARG A 104 18.84 -28.60 14.04
N ALA A 105 17.77 -29.38 13.94
CA ALA A 105 17.36 -30.10 12.74
C ALA A 105 16.89 -29.15 11.62
N ALA A 106 15.94 -28.25 11.88
CA ALA A 106 15.48 -27.28 10.88
C ALA A 106 16.60 -26.35 10.42
N ASN A 107 17.45 -25.87 11.33
CA ASN A 107 18.67 -25.16 10.98
C ASN A 107 19.62 -26.02 10.13
N ALA A 108 19.81 -27.29 10.46
CA ALA A 108 20.68 -28.17 9.68
C ALA A 108 20.14 -28.42 8.26
N GLU A 109 18.81 -28.52 8.11
CA GLU A 109 18.17 -28.68 6.81
C GLU A 109 18.28 -27.39 5.98
N ALA A 110 17.91 -26.23 6.54
CA ALA A 110 18.09 -24.94 5.88
C ALA A 110 19.56 -24.70 5.45
N VAL A 111 20.52 -25.20 6.23
CA VAL A 111 21.95 -25.17 5.88
C VAL A 111 22.31 -26.08 4.72
N LYS A 112 21.73 -27.28 4.67
CA LYS A 112 21.93 -28.24 3.58
C LYS A 112 21.31 -27.70 2.31
N ASP A 113 20.11 -27.15 2.39
CA ASP A 113 19.38 -26.56 1.28
C ASP A 113 20.08 -25.31 0.77
N ALA A 114 20.58 -24.45 1.66
CA ALA A 114 21.40 -23.31 1.28
C ALA A 114 22.68 -23.72 0.57
N LYS A 115 23.30 -24.82 1.01
CA LYS A 115 24.50 -25.35 0.33
C LYS A 115 24.14 -25.82 -1.08
N ARG A 116 23.04 -26.56 -1.23
CA ARG A 116 22.58 -27.04 -2.55
C ARG A 116 22.20 -25.88 -3.47
N ALA A 117 21.41 -24.92 -2.99
CA ALA A 117 21.08 -23.71 -3.72
C ALA A 117 22.35 -22.95 -4.14
N THR A 118 23.32 -22.79 -3.22
CA THR A 118 24.62 -22.16 -3.51
C THR A 118 25.42 -22.89 -4.59
N GLU A 119 25.37 -24.23 -4.63
CA GLU A 119 26.00 -25.02 -5.68
C GLU A 119 25.35 -24.78 -7.04
N LEU A 120 24.01 -24.69 -7.08
CA LEU A 120 23.22 -24.46 -8.29
C LEU A 120 23.40 -23.05 -8.85
N VAL A 121 23.27 -22.00 -8.03
CA VAL A 121 23.45 -20.58 -8.48
C VAL A 121 24.86 -20.25 -8.95
N LYS A 122 25.86 -21.09 -8.62
CA LYS A 122 27.25 -20.92 -9.04
C LYS A 122 27.56 -21.60 -10.37
N LYS A 123 26.67 -22.45 -10.89
CA LYS A 123 26.81 -22.99 -12.23
C LYS A 123 26.61 -21.87 -13.24
N ASN A 124 27.23 -22.00 -14.42
CA ASN A 124 26.84 -21.15 -15.53
C ASN A 124 25.40 -21.50 -15.91
N ARG A 125 24.62 -20.52 -16.35
CA ARG A 125 23.24 -20.76 -16.82
C ARG A 125 23.14 -21.86 -17.89
N GLU A 126 24.17 -22.01 -18.72
CA GLU A 126 24.25 -23.01 -19.79
C GLU A 126 24.45 -24.44 -19.28
N ASP A 127 24.92 -24.58 -18.03
CA ASP A 127 25.19 -25.86 -17.37
C ASP A 127 24.05 -26.29 -16.43
N LEU A 128 22.99 -25.47 -16.30
CA LEU A 128 21.83 -25.74 -15.44
C LEU A 128 20.80 -26.56 -16.22
N SER A 129 20.54 -27.81 -15.80
CA SER A 129 19.48 -28.62 -16.41
C SER A 129 18.08 -28.09 -16.01
N PRO A 130 17.02 -28.42 -16.77
CA PRO A 130 15.65 -28.10 -16.38
C PRO A 130 15.30 -28.56 -14.96
N GLU A 131 15.68 -29.78 -14.60
CA GLU A 131 15.43 -30.32 -13.25
C GLU A 131 16.20 -29.57 -12.15
N GLU A 132 17.40 -29.08 -12.46
CA GLU A 132 18.18 -28.27 -11.53
C GLU A 132 17.66 -26.83 -11.42
N PHE A 133 17.04 -26.30 -12.47
CA PHE A 133 16.31 -25.04 -12.42
C PHE A 133 15.07 -25.16 -11.53
N ASP A 134 14.26 -26.21 -11.73
CA ASP A 134 13.08 -26.48 -10.91
C ASP A 134 13.47 -26.69 -9.44
N GLU A 135 14.54 -27.45 -9.19
CA GLU A 135 15.09 -27.66 -7.84
C GLU A 135 15.53 -26.32 -7.22
N LEU A 136 16.22 -25.47 -7.97
CA LEU A 136 16.65 -24.16 -7.48
C LEU A 136 15.46 -23.25 -7.16
N ASN A 137 14.44 -23.23 -8.02
CA ASN A 137 13.23 -22.43 -7.82
C ASN A 137 12.50 -22.89 -6.54
N ALA A 138 12.32 -24.20 -6.38
CA ALA A 138 11.71 -24.80 -5.19
C ALA A 138 12.50 -24.49 -3.91
N LEU A 139 13.84 -24.59 -3.96
CA LEU A 139 14.69 -24.26 -2.82
C LEU A 139 14.48 -22.82 -2.35
N PHE A 140 14.40 -21.85 -3.28
CA PHE A 140 14.07 -20.47 -2.92
C PHE A 140 12.65 -20.32 -2.38
N ALA A 141 11.65 -20.89 -3.05
CA ALA A 141 10.23 -20.80 -2.67
C ALA A 141 9.96 -21.33 -1.25
N GLU A 142 10.63 -22.43 -0.90
CA GLU A 142 10.41 -23.15 0.35
C GLU A 142 11.21 -22.58 1.52
N ASN A 143 12.40 -22.02 1.26
CA ASN A 143 13.37 -21.69 2.30
C ASN A 143 13.77 -20.22 2.40
N TYR A 144 13.24 -19.30 1.58
CA TYR A 144 13.72 -17.90 1.59
C TYR A 144 13.70 -17.24 2.98
N ASP A 145 12.74 -17.59 3.83
CA ASP A 145 12.54 -17.09 5.19
C ASP A 145 13.03 -18.05 6.29
N GLU A 146 13.59 -19.21 5.92
CA GLU A 146 14.13 -20.17 6.86
C GLU A 146 15.56 -19.78 7.24
N TYR A 147 15.80 -19.44 8.50
CA TYR A 147 17.16 -19.14 8.96
C TYR A 147 18.02 -20.42 8.97
N PRO A 148 19.27 -20.42 8.45
CA PRO A 148 20.03 -19.31 7.85
C PRO A 148 20.11 -19.34 6.31
N PHE A 149 19.09 -19.82 5.61
CA PHE A 149 19.15 -20.10 4.17
C PHE A 149 19.50 -18.87 3.32
N ALA A 150 18.69 -17.82 3.37
CA ALA A 150 18.87 -16.61 2.56
C ALA A 150 20.24 -15.94 2.78
N GLU A 151 20.64 -15.73 4.04
CA GLU A 151 21.94 -15.11 4.36
C GLU A 151 23.12 -15.94 3.82
N ARG A 152 23.00 -17.27 3.80
CA ARG A 152 24.08 -18.15 3.33
C ARG A 152 24.18 -18.16 1.82
N VAL A 153 23.06 -18.24 1.11
CA VAL A 153 23.07 -18.26 -0.36
C VAL A 153 23.56 -16.92 -0.90
N VAL A 154 22.92 -15.82 -0.47
CA VAL A 154 23.23 -14.46 -0.95
C VAL A 154 24.61 -14.01 -0.47
N GLY A 155 24.97 -14.29 0.78
CA GLY A 155 26.29 -14.00 1.33
C GLY A 155 27.41 -14.79 0.63
N ALA A 156 27.16 -16.04 0.21
CA ALA A 156 28.15 -16.84 -0.52
C ALA A 156 28.33 -16.40 -1.99
N LEU A 157 27.32 -15.77 -2.58
CA LEU A 157 27.43 -15.13 -3.90
C LEU A 157 28.21 -13.81 -3.81
N GLY A 158 27.87 -12.96 -2.84
CA GLY A 158 28.32 -11.57 -2.82
C GLY A 158 27.61 -10.72 -3.88
N ALA A 159 27.62 -9.39 -3.71
CA ALA A 159 26.80 -8.48 -4.51
C ALA A 159 26.92 -8.67 -6.02
N LYS A 160 28.15 -8.70 -6.55
CA LYS A 160 28.39 -8.85 -7.98
C LYS A 160 27.82 -10.16 -8.55
N LYS A 161 28.01 -11.29 -7.87
CA LYS A 161 27.53 -12.58 -8.38
C LYS A 161 26.02 -12.74 -8.20
N THR A 162 25.42 -12.09 -7.21
CA THR A 162 23.96 -11.99 -7.10
C THR A 162 23.38 -11.34 -8.35
N LEU A 163 23.94 -10.21 -8.79
CA LEU A 163 23.48 -9.53 -10.02
C LEU A 163 23.81 -10.32 -11.29
N GLN A 164 24.99 -10.92 -11.37
CA GLN A 164 25.36 -11.74 -12.53
C GLN A 164 24.41 -12.92 -12.68
N PHE A 165 24.07 -13.62 -11.59
CA PHE A 165 23.13 -14.72 -11.62
C PHE A 165 21.78 -14.29 -12.21
N TRP A 166 21.16 -13.22 -11.69
CA TRP A 166 19.87 -12.77 -12.23
C TRP A 166 19.97 -12.28 -13.67
N TYR A 167 20.99 -11.47 -13.99
CA TYR A 167 21.19 -10.97 -15.35
C TYR A 167 21.41 -12.10 -16.35
N GLU A 168 22.13 -13.15 -15.97
CA GLU A 168 22.34 -14.32 -16.80
C GLU A 168 21.03 -15.07 -17.03
N MET A 169 20.26 -15.32 -15.97
CA MET A 169 18.96 -16.00 -16.02
C MET A 169 17.92 -15.21 -16.83
N SER A 170 17.88 -13.89 -16.69
CA SER A 170 16.94 -13.02 -17.39
C SER A 170 17.21 -12.88 -18.89
N ASN A 171 18.33 -13.43 -19.40
CA ASN A 171 18.69 -13.41 -20.82
C ASN A 171 18.75 -14.83 -21.41
N VAL A 172 18.18 -15.82 -20.71
CA VAL A 172 18.07 -17.19 -21.21
C VAL A 172 17.20 -17.18 -22.48
N GLY A 173 17.77 -17.59 -23.61
CA GLY A 173 17.06 -17.68 -24.90
C GLY A 173 17.25 -16.52 -25.88
N SER A 174 17.96 -15.45 -25.51
CA SER A 174 18.19 -14.28 -26.39
C SER A 174 19.25 -14.51 -27.49
N SER A 175 19.93 -15.66 -27.53
CA SER A 175 20.89 -16.03 -28.58
C SER A 175 20.23 -16.87 -29.70
N PRO A 176 20.29 -16.44 -30.97
CA PRO A 176 19.71 -17.17 -32.11
C PRO A 176 20.27 -18.59 -32.32
N GLU A 177 21.51 -18.85 -31.86
CA GLU A 177 22.16 -20.16 -32.01
C GLU A 177 21.61 -21.23 -31.05
N TYR A 178 20.93 -20.82 -29.97
CA TYR A 178 20.47 -21.72 -28.91
C TYR A 178 18.95 -21.85 -28.76
N SER A 179 18.15 -20.97 -29.36
CA SER A 179 16.67 -21.07 -29.34
C SER A 179 16.15 -22.39 -29.93
N GLN A 180 16.94 -23.09 -30.75
CA GLN A 180 16.62 -24.41 -31.29
C GLN A 180 17.30 -25.58 -30.55
N ALA A 181 18.30 -25.33 -29.70
CA ALA A 181 19.17 -26.37 -29.14
C ALA A 181 19.00 -26.61 -27.63
N SER A 182 18.61 -25.62 -26.84
CA SER A 182 18.61 -25.76 -25.37
C SER A 182 17.40 -26.48 -24.78
N GLY A 183 16.29 -26.62 -25.52
CA GLY A 183 15.07 -27.24 -25.00
C GLY A 183 14.53 -26.57 -23.72
N PHE A 184 15.00 -25.36 -23.39
CA PHE A 184 14.66 -24.64 -22.17
C PHE A 184 13.22 -24.15 -22.29
N LYS A 185 12.28 -24.96 -21.77
CA LYS A 185 10.83 -24.76 -21.83
C LYS A 185 10.26 -23.86 -20.73
N HIS A 186 11.12 -23.10 -20.03
CA HIS A 186 10.79 -22.46 -18.76
C HIS A 186 10.88 -20.92 -18.80
N LEU A 187 10.76 -20.29 -19.97
CA LEU A 187 10.58 -18.83 -20.04
C LEU A 187 9.34 -18.39 -19.24
N ASP A 188 8.31 -19.24 -19.22
CA ASP A 188 7.07 -19.03 -18.48
C ASP A 188 7.25 -19.12 -16.94
N ASP A 189 8.36 -19.70 -16.46
CA ASP A 189 8.64 -19.90 -15.01
C ASP A 189 9.69 -18.90 -14.47
N LEU A 190 10.19 -17.99 -15.33
CA LEU A 190 11.14 -16.95 -14.91
C LEU A 190 10.50 -15.91 -13.99
N ASP A 191 9.18 -15.73 -14.02
CA ASP A 191 8.45 -14.86 -13.09
C ASP A 191 8.50 -15.43 -11.66
N GLU A 192 8.21 -16.71 -11.48
CA GLU A 192 8.29 -17.41 -10.20
C GLU A 192 9.72 -17.43 -9.66
N MET A 193 10.70 -17.76 -10.50
CA MET A 193 12.12 -17.70 -10.13
C MET A 193 12.52 -16.29 -9.69
N GLN A 194 12.13 -15.26 -10.44
CA GLN A 194 12.42 -13.87 -10.07
C GLN A 194 11.82 -13.53 -8.71
N LYS A 195 10.56 -13.89 -8.48
CA LYS A 195 9.85 -13.64 -7.22
C LYS A 195 10.53 -14.33 -6.05
N HIS A 196 10.76 -15.64 -6.13
CA HIS A 196 11.37 -16.39 -5.03
C HIS A 196 12.80 -15.94 -4.74
N PHE A 197 13.57 -15.61 -5.78
CA PHE A 197 14.90 -15.04 -5.59
C PHE A 197 14.86 -13.63 -4.99
N SER A 198 13.91 -12.78 -5.39
CA SER A 198 13.68 -11.47 -4.79
C SER A 198 13.41 -11.57 -3.29
N LEU A 199 12.53 -12.49 -2.88
CA LEU A 199 12.22 -12.79 -1.48
C LEU A 199 13.45 -13.24 -0.69
N ALA A 200 14.26 -14.13 -1.26
CA ALA A 200 15.50 -14.58 -0.63
C ALA A 200 16.54 -13.46 -0.49
N VAL A 201 16.66 -12.57 -1.49
CA VAL A 201 17.56 -11.42 -1.40
C VAL A 201 17.06 -10.41 -0.36
N ALA A 202 15.77 -10.09 -0.36
CA ALA A 202 15.13 -9.22 0.63
C ALA A 202 15.40 -9.74 2.05
N GLN A 203 15.10 -11.01 2.32
CA GLN A 203 15.34 -11.64 3.61
C GLN A 203 16.83 -11.62 4.01
N ALA A 204 17.74 -11.83 3.06
CA ALA A 204 19.16 -11.78 3.34
C ALA A 204 19.64 -10.38 3.76
N THR A 205 19.04 -9.30 3.22
CA THR A 205 19.46 -7.92 3.56
C THR A 205 19.24 -7.58 5.03
N ASN A 206 18.25 -8.21 5.67
CA ASN A 206 17.93 -8.09 7.10
C ASN A 206 18.95 -8.80 8.03
N SER A 207 19.97 -9.48 7.48
CA SER A 207 21.04 -10.09 8.28
C SER A 207 22.19 -9.09 8.53
N ASP A 208 22.59 -8.97 9.80
CA ASP A 208 23.76 -8.20 10.23
C ASP A 208 25.07 -9.01 10.16
N SER A 209 25.07 -10.16 9.48
CA SER A 209 26.29 -10.95 9.32
C SER A 209 27.36 -10.14 8.56
N SER A 210 28.64 -10.33 8.90
CA SER A 210 29.74 -9.62 8.22
C SER A 210 29.75 -9.82 6.70
N ALA A 211 29.24 -10.95 6.21
CA ALA A 211 29.09 -11.21 4.78
C ALA A 211 28.00 -10.34 4.16
N MET A 212 26.85 -10.20 4.84
CA MET A 212 25.74 -9.38 4.36
C MET A 212 25.98 -7.88 4.52
N GLU A 213 26.65 -7.44 5.58
CA GLU A 213 27.13 -6.05 5.71
C GLU A 213 28.06 -5.66 4.54
N LYS A 214 28.99 -6.56 4.20
CA LYS A 214 29.84 -6.38 3.02
C LYS A 214 29.02 -6.40 1.73
N TRP A 215 28.06 -7.32 1.60
CA TRP A 215 27.17 -7.41 0.43
C TRP A 215 26.38 -6.11 0.22
N LYS A 216 25.75 -5.55 1.27
CA LYS A 216 24.95 -4.32 1.22
C LYS A 216 25.79 -3.15 0.72
N LYS A 217 26.99 -2.97 1.29
CA LYS A 217 27.93 -1.93 0.88
C LYS A 217 28.41 -2.09 -0.56
N ASP A 218 28.81 -3.31 -0.94
CA ASP A 218 29.30 -3.58 -2.29
C ASP A 218 28.19 -3.41 -3.33
N MET A 219 26.94 -3.77 -3.02
CA MET A 219 25.79 -3.65 -3.91
C MET A 219 25.52 -2.19 -4.28
N VAL A 220 25.53 -1.28 -3.28
CA VAL A 220 25.41 0.16 -3.53
C VAL A 220 26.58 0.68 -4.36
N ALA A 221 27.80 0.20 -4.11
CA ALA A 221 28.99 0.63 -4.83
C ALA A 221 29.00 0.24 -6.32
N ILE A 222 28.47 -0.94 -6.66
CA ILE A 222 28.43 -1.45 -8.05
C ILE A 222 27.16 -1.04 -8.81
N GLY A 223 26.24 -0.28 -8.20
CA GLY A 223 24.95 0.04 -8.81
C GLY A 223 25.06 0.75 -10.17
N GLY A 224 25.99 1.69 -10.32
CA GLY A 224 26.22 2.37 -11.61
C GLY A 224 27.08 1.58 -12.60
N ASP A 225 27.63 0.44 -12.18
CA ASP A 225 28.57 -0.33 -12.99
C ASP A 225 27.85 -1.37 -13.88
N PRO A 226 28.24 -1.52 -15.16
CA PRO A 226 27.74 -2.59 -16.02
C PRO A 226 28.03 -4.00 -15.48
N ILE A 227 26.99 -4.82 -15.39
CA ILE A 227 27.06 -6.25 -15.08
C ILE A 227 27.39 -7.01 -16.36
N ARG A 228 28.67 -7.38 -16.52
CA ARG A 228 29.18 -8.02 -17.74
C ARG A 228 28.88 -9.52 -17.78
N ASP A 229 28.47 -9.98 -18.96
CA ASP A 229 28.41 -11.41 -19.32
C ASP A 229 29.85 -12.00 -19.32
N PRO A 230 30.09 -13.18 -18.71
CA PRO A 230 31.37 -13.89 -18.79
C PRO A 230 31.84 -14.24 -20.22
N ASN A 231 30.93 -14.35 -21.19
CA ASN A 231 31.18 -14.85 -22.54
C ASN A 231 31.42 -13.76 -23.63
N GLY A 232 31.39 -12.46 -23.27
CA GLY A 232 31.63 -11.29 -24.17
C GLY A 232 30.40 -10.90 -24.98
N ASP A 233 29.99 -9.64 -25.18
CA ASP A 233 30.69 -8.40 -25.53
C ASP A 233 30.56 -7.25 -24.48
N ALA A 234 31.20 -6.10 -24.77
CA ALA A 234 31.05 -4.88 -23.99
C ALA A 234 29.63 -4.29 -24.08
N GLY A 235 28.84 -4.39 -23.01
CA GLY A 235 27.50 -3.76 -22.95
C GLY A 235 26.54 -4.30 -21.89
N GLY A 236 27.03 -4.66 -20.69
CA GLY A 236 26.19 -5.16 -19.61
C GLY A 236 25.24 -4.10 -19.02
N ARG A 237 24.13 -4.52 -18.41
CA ARG A 237 23.20 -3.60 -17.74
C ARG A 237 23.76 -3.08 -16.44
N GLU A 238 23.48 -1.83 -16.10
CA GLU A 238 23.87 -1.22 -14.84
C GLU A 238 23.33 -2.02 -13.64
N GLY A 239 24.13 -2.14 -12.59
CA GLY A 239 23.77 -2.89 -11.40
C GLY A 239 22.45 -2.44 -10.76
N PHE A 240 22.13 -1.14 -10.81
CA PHE A 240 20.87 -0.58 -10.33
C PHE A 240 19.67 -1.12 -11.12
N VAL A 241 19.81 -1.27 -12.45
CA VAL A 241 18.76 -1.84 -13.30
C VAL A 241 18.52 -3.29 -12.92
N VAL A 242 19.58 -4.09 -12.77
CA VAL A 242 19.44 -5.52 -12.42
C VAL A 242 18.90 -5.69 -11.00
N MET A 243 19.48 -5.00 -10.01
CA MET A 243 19.11 -5.14 -8.61
C MET A 243 17.68 -4.69 -8.32
N SER A 244 17.23 -3.59 -8.93
CA SER A 244 15.88 -3.09 -8.68
C SER A 244 14.81 -4.07 -9.15
N ASN A 245 15.08 -4.90 -10.16
CA ASN A 245 14.14 -5.95 -10.55
C ASN A 245 14.04 -7.08 -9.52
N LEU A 246 15.05 -7.27 -8.68
CA LEU A 246 15.00 -8.14 -7.51
C LEU A 246 14.36 -7.46 -6.28
N MET A 247 14.10 -6.15 -6.33
CA MET A 247 13.48 -5.38 -5.25
C MET A 247 11.94 -5.36 -5.33
N ARG A 248 11.36 -6.06 -6.30
CA ARG A 248 9.91 -6.02 -6.54
C ARG A 248 9.08 -6.73 -5.48
N TYR A 249 9.72 -7.60 -4.69
CA TYR A 249 9.11 -8.48 -3.70
C TYR A 249 9.96 -8.58 -2.45
N GLY A 250 9.29 -8.74 -1.32
CA GLY A 250 9.92 -8.93 -0.02
C GLY A 250 10.18 -7.63 0.72
N ASP A 251 10.52 -7.80 1.99
CA ASP A 251 10.81 -6.72 2.93
C ASP A 251 12.33 -6.57 3.05
N PHE A 252 12.86 -5.45 2.55
CA PHE A 252 14.29 -5.19 2.53
C PHE A 252 14.72 -4.38 3.77
N ASP A 253 15.96 -4.55 4.20
CA ASP A 253 16.56 -3.75 5.26
C ASP A 253 16.45 -2.24 4.95
N ASP A 254 15.79 -1.48 5.82
CA ASP A 254 15.54 -0.04 5.64
C ASP A 254 16.84 0.74 5.41
N LYS A 255 17.89 0.41 6.16
CA LYS A 255 19.20 1.05 6.03
C LYS A 255 19.82 0.79 4.67
N PHE A 256 19.65 -0.41 4.13
CA PHE A 256 20.06 -0.73 2.77
C PHE A 256 19.26 0.08 1.75
N LEU A 257 17.94 0.14 1.88
CA LEU A 257 17.08 0.93 0.98
C LEU A 257 17.46 2.42 0.97
N GLU A 258 17.66 3.04 2.13
CA GLU A 258 18.11 4.44 2.22
C GLU A 258 19.43 4.69 1.46
N ASN A 259 20.44 3.85 1.70
CA ASN A 259 21.76 3.99 1.08
C ASN A 259 21.69 3.73 -0.43
N TYR A 260 20.94 2.71 -0.83
CA TYR A 260 20.72 2.35 -2.22
C TYR A 260 19.97 3.46 -2.96
N GLY A 261 18.85 3.95 -2.43
CA GLY A 261 18.06 5.03 -2.99
C GLY A 261 18.82 6.34 -3.11
N THR A 262 19.66 6.67 -2.12
CA THR A 262 20.54 7.84 -2.18
C THR A 262 21.49 7.77 -3.37
N ALA A 263 22.13 6.61 -3.57
CA ALA A 263 23.04 6.40 -4.69
C ALA A 263 22.29 6.32 -6.04
N LEU A 264 21.11 5.69 -6.05
CA LEU A 264 20.26 5.55 -7.22
C LEU A 264 19.78 6.92 -7.71
N ILE A 265 19.26 7.79 -6.85
CA ILE A 265 18.77 9.12 -7.27
C ILE A 265 19.89 9.99 -7.81
N LYS A 266 21.09 9.91 -7.21
CA LYS A 266 22.26 10.61 -7.72
C LYS A 266 22.59 10.18 -9.14
N GLU A 267 22.51 8.88 -9.41
CA GLU A 267 22.79 8.31 -10.72
C GLU A 267 21.66 8.56 -11.73
N ASP A 268 20.40 8.45 -11.31
CA ASP A 268 19.21 8.75 -12.12
C ASP A 268 19.26 10.20 -12.63
N ARG A 269 19.56 11.16 -11.76
CA ARG A 269 19.76 12.56 -12.16
C ARG A 269 20.88 12.71 -13.20
N ARG A 270 22.02 12.03 -13.00
CA ARG A 270 23.14 12.04 -13.96
C ARG A 270 22.71 11.47 -15.32
N ILE A 271 21.92 10.40 -15.33
CA ILE A 271 21.46 9.75 -16.56
C ILE A 271 20.41 10.62 -17.26
N MET A 272 19.42 11.14 -16.53
CA MET A 272 18.35 11.99 -17.06
C MET A 272 18.83 13.37 -17.51
N GLU A 273 19.97 13.87 -17.03
CA GLU A 273 20.60 15.07 -17.60
C GLU A 273 21.17 14.83 -19.01
N ASN A 274 21.44 13.57 -19.37
CA ASN A 274 22.13 13.19 -20.60
C ASN A 274 21.21 12.63 -21.69
N THR A 275 19.88 12.65 -21.51
CA THR A 275 18.86 12.09 -22.42
C THR A 275 18.51 12.98 -23.61
N GLY A 276 18.88 14.27 -23.63
CA GLY A 276 18.56 15.21 -24.72
C GLY A 276 19.35 15.05 -26.04
N GLY A 277 20.01 13.91 -26.29
CA GLY A 277 20.84 13.67 -27.47
C GLY A 277 20.22 12.67 -28.47
N LEU A 278 20.53 12.82 -29.76
CA LEU A 278 19.99 12.05 -30.91
C LEU A 278 20.06 10.50 -30.84
N TYR A 279 20.73 9.91 -29.83
CA TYR A 279 21.00 8.47 -29.74
C TYR A 279 21.03 7.92 -28.30
N ARG A 280 20.37 8.56 -27.32
CA ARG A 280 20.46 8.14 -25.90
C ARG A 280 19.08 7.96 -25.26
N SER A 281 18.81 6.76 -24.75
CA SER A 281 17.53 6.39 -24.14
C SER A 281 17.69 6.15 -22.63
N GLY A 282 17.69 7.20 -21.80
CA GLY A 282 17.66 7.07 -20.32
C GLY A 282 18.62 5.99 -19.76
N TRP A 283 18.08 5.09 -18.94
CA TRP A 283 18.75 3.91 -18.36
C TRP A 283 19.02 2.76 -19.36
N GLY A 284 18.86 2.99 -20.66
CA GLY A 284 18.92 1.97 -21.71
C GLY A 284 17.60 1.21 -21.86
N THR A 285 17.19 0.95 -23.10
CA THR A 285 15.84 0.43 -23.42
C THR A 285 15.82 -0.95 -24.06
N GLU A 286 16.97 -1.56 -24.36
CA GLU A 286 17.02 -2.83 -25.10
C GLU A 286 17.11 -4.06 -24.19
N GLY A 287 16.19 -5.01 -24.36
CA GLY A 287 16.12 -6.29 -23.65
C GLY A 287 15.14 -6.31 -22.47
N THR A 288 14.99 -7.49 -21.86
CA THR A 288 14.12 -7.73 -20.71
C THR A 288 14.96 -8.21 -19.53
N VAL A 289 14.80 -7.57 -18.38
CA VAL A 289 15.38 -8.01 -17.08
C VAL A 289 14.32 -8.23 -16.01
N ASN A 290 13.07 -8.01 -16.38
CA ASN A 290 11.90 -8.23 -15.55
C ASN A 290 10.93 -9.17 -16.25
N TYR A 291 10.54 -10.20 -15.53
CA TYR A 291 9.52 -11.17 -15.91
C TYR A 291 8.27 -11.04 -15.01
N LEU A 292 8.27 -10.08 -14.07
CA LEU A 292 7.17 -9.82 -13.15
C LEU A 292 6.30 -8.64 -13.60
N GLY A 293 5.05 -8.91 -14.02
CA GLY A 293 4.12 -7.88 -14.47
C GLY A 293 4.36 -7.46 -15.92
N SER A 294 3.99 -6.23 -16.29
CA SER A 294 3.95 -5.78 -17.69
C SER A 294 5.19 -5.04 -18.20
N ASP A 295 6.07 -4.56 -17.31
CA ASP A 295 7.22 -3.75 -17.72
C ASP A 295 8.48 -4.59 -17.97
N SER A 296 9.36 -4.15 -18.85
CA SER A 296 10.61 -4.87 -19.20
C SER A 296 11.72 -4.76 -18.15
N GLY A 297 11.53 -3.96 -17.09
CA GLY A 297 12.50 -3.78 -16.01
C GLY A 297 13.60 -2.76 -16.27
N ASN A 298 13.43 -1.90 -17.27
CA ASN A 298 14.49 -0.99 -17.71
C ASN A 298 14.67 0.24 -16.81
N ASP A 299 13.63 0.68 -16.09
CA ASP A 299 13.72 1.77 -15.12
C ASP A 299 13.94 1.22 -13.71
N PRO A 300 15.11 1.44 -13.07
CA PRO A 300 15.40 0.94 -11.74
C PRO A 300 14.48 1.52 -10.67
N LEU A 301 13.91 2.72 -10.87
CA LEU A 301 13.00 3.30 -9.89
C LEU A 301 11.71 2.48 -9.75
N THR A 302 11.25 1.76 -10.79
CA THR A 302 10.04 0.93 -10.69
C THR A 302 10.15 -0.12 -9.58
N GLY A 303 11.21 -0.92 -9.61
CA GLY A 303 11.39 -1.98 -8.63
C GLY A 303 11.82 -1.47 -7.25
N TYR A 304 12.61 -0.39 -7.21
CA TYR A 304 12.97 0.26 -5.95
C TYR A 304 11.75 0.87 -5.24
N MET A 305 10.81 1.48 -5.96
CA MET A 305 9.56 1.99 -5.37
C MET A 305 8.69 0.87 -4.80
N LYS A 306 8.67 -0.31 -5.43
CA LYS A 306 7.97 -1.48 -4.88
C LYS A 306 8.60 -1.96 -3.56
N ALA A 307 9.92 -1.91 -3.42
CA ALA A 307 10.56 -2.17 -2.12
C ALA A 307 10.17 -1.11 -1.08
N LEU A 308 10.21 0.18 -1.44
CA LEU A 308 9.80 1.26 -0.53
C LEU A 308 8.34 1.12 -0.07
N ALA A 309 7.43 0.70 -0.95
CA ALA A 309 6.03 0.45 -0.58
C ALA A 309 5.86 -0.64 0.50
N ASN A 310 6.87 -1.50 0.70
CA ASN A 310 6.88 -2.51 1.77
C ASN A 310 7.64 -2.05 3.04
N SER A 311 8.28 -0.87 2.99
CA SER A 311 9.19 -0.34 4.02
C SER A 311 8.86 1.15 4.32
N PRO A 312 7.78 1.44 5.08
CA PRO A 312 7.25 2.79 5.28
C PRO A 312 8.25 3.82 5.84
N ASP A 313 9.08 3.42 6.81
CA ASP A 313 10.11 4.30 7.39
C ASP A 313 11.18 4.68 6.36
N ALA A 314 11.68 3.69 5.60
CA ALA A 314 12.61 3.94 4.51
C ALA A 314 11.99 4.80 3.40
N ALA A 315 10.70 4.62 3.10
CA ALA A 315 9.97 5.41 2.11
C ALA A 315 9.85 6.88 2.54
N THR A 316 9.46 7.11 3.80
CA THR A 316 9.40 8.44 4.41
C THR A 316 10.76 9.14 4.34
N ALA A 317 11.81 8.47 4.80
CA ALA A 317 13.18 8.99 4.75
C ALA A 317 13.63 9.27 3.31
N PHE A 318 13.29 8.39 2.38
CA PHE A 318 13.66 8.55 0.97
C PHE A 318 12.99 9.75 0.32
N PHE A 319 11.68 9.93 0.44
CA PHE A 319 10.97 11.01 -0.26
C PHE A 319 11.28 12.40 0.32
N THR A 320 11.53 12.46 1.63
CA THR A 320 11.88 13.71 2.33
C THR A 320 13.37 14.07 2.22
N ALA A 321 14.23 13.11 1.88
CA ALA A 321 15.64 13.37 1.63
C ALA A 321 15.83 14.41 0.51
N ALA A 322 16.69 15.39 0.76
CA ALA A 322 16.99 16.46 -0.19
C ALA A 322 18.42 16.36 -0.73
N GLN A 323 18.54 16.53 -2.05
CA GLN A 323 19.82 16.59 -2.75
C GLN A 323 19.89 17.88 -3.58
N LYS A 324 21.08 18.26 -4.04
CA LYS A 324 21.20 19.41 -4.94
C LYS A 324 20.56 19.08 -6.29
N GLY A 325 19.52 19.84 -6.67
CA GLY A 325 18.89 19.78 -7.98
C GLY A 325 19.71 20.49 -9.06
N LYS A 326 19.16 20.54 -10.28
CA LYS A 326 19.81 21.14 -11.47
C LYS A 326 20.16 22.63 -11.29
N ASP A 327 19.36 23.37 -10.52
CA ASP A 327 19.59 24.79 -10.22
C ASP A 327 20.54 25.03 -9.02
N GLY A 328 21.11 23.96 -8.46
CA GLY A 328 22.00 23.98 -7.32
C GLY A 328 21.31 24.14 -5.95
N LYS A 329 19.98 24.26 -5.92
CA LYS A 329 19.20 24.31 -4.68
C LYS A 329 18.90 22.91 -4.15
N LEU A 330 18.61 22.82 -2.87
CA LEU A 330 18.12 21.58 -2.27
C LEU A 330 16.71 21.30 -2.81
N GLU A 331 16.55 20.10 -3.34
CA GLU A 331 15.31 19.55 -3.87
C GLU A 331 15.11 18.16 -3.25
N THR A 332 13.92 17.94 -2.67
CA THR A 332 13.51 16.65 -2.14
C THR A 332 13.37 15.61 -3.25
N ASN A 333 13.57 14.34 -2.94
CA ASN A 333 13.33 13.26 -3.89
C ASN A 333 11.88 13.23 -4.38
N PHE A 334 10.89 13.53 -3.52
CA PHE A 334 9.49 13.69 -3.94
C PHE A 334 9.35 14.69 -5.09
N LYS A 335 9.78 15.93 -4.87
CA LYS A 335 9.73 16.98 -5.90
C LYS A 335 10.43 16.57 -7.20
N TYR A 336 11.60 15.94 -7.11
CA TYR A 336 12.29 15.47 -8.31
C TYR A 336 11.44 14.46 -9.08
N LEU A 337 11.03 13.38 -8.42
CA LEU A 337 10.36 12.25 -9.05
C LEU A 337 8.95 12.60 -9.54
N PHE A 338 8.22 13.41 -8.78
CA PHE A 338 6.83 13.75 -9.09
C PHE A 338 6.72 14.95 -10.03
N GLU A 339 7.57 15.98 -9.89
CA GLU A 339 7.39 17.24 -10.63
C GLU A 339 8.31 17.41 -11.85
N THR A 340 9.53 16.84 -11.83
CA THR A 340 10.57 17.26 -12.79
C THR A 340 11.26 16.12 -13.54
N ARG A 341 11.18 14.89 -13.02
CA ARG A 341 11.77 13.73 -13.66
C ARG A 341 10.98 13.38 -14.93
N GLU A 342 11.69 13.34 -16.05
CA GLU A 342 11.18 12.76 -17.28
C GLU A 342 11.18 11.23 -17.14
N TRP A 343 10.02 10.68 -16.78
CA TRP A 343 9.83 9.23 -16.78
C TRP A 343 9.87 8.71 -18.21
N PRO A 344 10.44 7.52 -18.47
CA PRO A 344 10.37 6.90 -19.79
C PRO A 344 8.92 6.83 -20.27
N ASP A 345 8.66 7.34 -21.49
CA ASP A 345 7.33 7.39 -22.09
C ASP A 345 6.67 6.00 -21.98
N GLU A 346 5.50 5.94 -21.34
CA GLU A 346 4.70 4.74 -21.01
C GLU A 346 4.95 4.02 -19.68
N SER A 347 5.84 4.48 -18.78
CA SER A 347 6.00 3.81 -17.47
C SER A 347 4.87 4.14 -16.47
N VAL A 348 3.64 3.73 -16.79
CA VAL A 348 2.50 3.68 -15.86
C VAL A 348 2.89 2.84 -14.64
N THR A 349 3.53 1.69 -14.85
CA THR A 349 3.97 0.81 -13.77
C THR A 349 4.96 1.49 -12.81
N GLY A 350 5.94 2.25 -13.33
CA GLY A 350 6.92 2.95 -12.50
C GLY A 350 6.29 4.04 -11.65
N ARG A 351 5.44 4.87 -12.25
CA ARG A 351 4.71 5.92 -11.53
C ARG A 351 3.71 5.35 -10.55
N ASN A 352 2.97 4.29 -10.90
CA ASN A 352 2.05 3.63 -9.98
C ASN A 352 2.78 3.04 -8.77
N SER A 353 3.96 2.44 -8.99
CA SER A 353 4.81 1.96 -7.90
C SER A 353 5.25 3.11 -6.99
N MET A 354 5.55 4.29 -7.54
CA MET A 354 5.80 5.50 -6.76
C MET A 354 4.56 5.95 -5.97
N GLY A 355 3.35 5.82 -6.52
CA GLY A 355 2.09 6.09 -5.80
C GLY A 355 1.98 5.24 -4.51
N HIS A 356 2.19 3.93 -4.63
CA HIS A 356 2.23 3.02 -3.47
C HIS A 356 3.37 3.33 -2.50
N ALA A 357 4.54 3.71 -2.99
CA ALA A 357 5.63 4.14 -2.12
C ALA A 357 5.31 5.45 -1.38
N LEU A 358 4.60 6.39 -2.02
CA LEU A 358 4.12 7.63 -1.38
C LEU A 358 3.03 7.34 -0.34
N GLU A 359 2.13 6.38 -0.61
CA GLU A 359 1.16 5.90 0.37
C GLU A 359 1.90 5.40 1.62
N ALA A 360 2.84 4.47 1.48
CA ALA A 360 3.65 4.01 2.60
C ALA A 360 4.41 5.13 3.32
N ALA A 361 5.00 6.05 2.57
CA ALA A 361 5.79 7.16 3.10
C ALA A 361 4.98 8.23 3.84
N THR A 362 3.67 8.28 3.65
CA THR A 362 2.80 9.30 4.28
C THR A 362 1.93 8.72 5.37
N THR A 363 1.54 7.45 5.27
CA THR A 363 0.68 6.78 6.26
C THR A 363 1.47 6.02 7.32
N GLY A 364 2.71 5.61 7.01
CA GLY A 364 3.52 4.80 7.94
C GLY A 364 3.22 3.30 7.91
N HIS A 365 2.31 2.85 7.05
CA HIS A 365 2.01 1.43 6.86
C HIS A 365 1.97 1.06 5.37
N ARG A 366 1.92 -0.24 5.05
CA ARG A 366 1.97 -0.67 3.65
C ARG A 366 0.65 -0.34 2.93
N PRO A 367 0.69 -0.14 1.60
CA PRO A 367 -0.51 0.17 0.84
C PRO A 367 -1.59 -0.92 0.94
N GLY A 368 -2.83 -0.48 1.12
CA GLY A 368 -4.01 -1.34 1.27
C GLY A 368 -4.15 -2.06 2.62
N GLU A 369 -3.19 -1.92 3.54
CA GLU A 369 -3.38 -2.33 4.94
C GLU A 369 -4.27 -1.34 5.69
N PRO A 370 -5.11 -1.81 6.63
CA PRO A 370 -5.77 -0.91 7.57
C PRO A 370 -4.74 -0.29 8.51
N ALA A 371 -4.91 0.99 8.82
CA ALA A 371 -4.04 1.68 9.77
C ALA A 371 -4.20 1.11 11.19
N THR A 372 -3.07 0.93 11.88
CA THR A 372 -3.01 0.64 13.31
C THR A 372 -3.07 1.92 14.14
N VAL A 373 -3.13 1.78 15.47
CA VAL A 373 -3.07 2.93 16.40
C VAL A 373 -1.73 3.65 16.35
N GLU A 374 -0.67 2.95 15.96
CA GLU A 374 0.66 3.54 15.85
C GLU A 374 0.77 4.33 14.54
N ASP A 375 0.23 3.81 13.44
CA ASP A 375 0.31 4.44 12.12
C ASP A 375 -0.39 5.80 12.05
N ILE A 376 -1.55 5.93 12.69
CA ILE A 376 -2.33 7.19 12.73
C ILE A 376 -1.66 8.31 13.55
N ASN A 377 -0.53 8.05 14.22
CA ASN A 377 0.28 9.08 14.87
C ASN A 377 1.39 9.54 13.92
N HIS A 378 1.02 10.22 12.83
CA HIS A 378 1.98 10.61 11.79
C HIS A 378 3.11 11.51 12.34
N SER A 379 4.33 11.25 11.86
CA SER A 379 5.53 12.04 12.12
C SER A 379 5.50 13.40 11.41
N GLU A 380 6.40 14.32 11.81
CA GLU A 380 6.55 15.62 11.15
C GLU A 380 6.93 15.45 9.66
N GLU A 381 7.76 14.45 9.35
CA GLU A 381 8.20 14.12 8.01
C GLU A 381 7.05 13.60 7.13
N GLN A 382 6.21 12.72 7.66
CA GLN A 382 5.01 12.19 6.98
C GLN A 382 4.01 13.31 6.69
N ALA A 383 3.67 14.13 7.70
CA ALA A 383 2.73 15.24 7.54
C ALA A 383 3.25 16.30 6.55
N ALA A 384 4.55 16.62 6.61
CA ALA A 384 5.17 17.54 5.66
C ALA A 384 5.17 16.98 4.22
N LEU A 385 5.33 15.67 4.05
CA LEU A 385 5.23 15.02 2.75
C LEU A 385 3.79 15.09 2.20
N PHE A 386 2.77 14.87 3.03
CA PHE A 386 1.37 15.04 2.61
C PHE A 386 1.07 16.49 2.21
N SER A 387 1.52 17.48 3.00
CA SER A 387 1.46 18.90 2.62
C SER A 387 2.12 19.18 1.27
N ALA A 388 3.27 18.56 0.99
CA ALA A 388 3.97 18.71 -0.28
C ALA A 388 3.19 18.09 -1.46
N ILE A 389 2.54 16.93 -1.27
CA ILE A 389 1.66 16.31 -2.27
C ILE A 389 0.49 17.23 -2.60
N VAL A 390 -0.23 17.69 -1.57
CA VAL A 390 -1.38 18.59 -1.74
C VAL A 390 -0.96 19.87 -2.44
N GLY A 391 0.12 20.51 -1.99
CA GLY A 391 0.65 21.74 -2.60
C GLY A 391 1.08 21.53 -4.05
N SER A 392 1.71 20.40 -4.37
CA SER A 392 2.19 20.09 -5.71
C SER A 392 1.06 19.94 -6.73
N VAL A 393 0.02 19.18 -6.37
CA VAL A 393 -1.18 18.98 -7.20
C VAL A 393 -2.04 20.24 -7.27
N ALA A 394 -2.15 21.00 -6.17
CA ALA A 394 -2.91 22.24 -6.14
C ALA A 394 -2.27 23.35 -6.99
N ALA A 395 -0.93 23.38 -7.06
CA ALA A 395 -0.20 24.33 -7.89
C ALA A 395 -0.36 24.02 -9.39
N ASP A 396 -0.30 22.73 -9.74
CA ASP A 396 -0.46 22.26 -11.11
C ASP A 396 -1.19 20.91 -11.11
N GLN A 397 -2.46 20.95 -11.49
CA GLN A 397 -3.35 19.79 -11.44
C GLN A 397 -3.04 18.77 -12.53
N ASP A 398 -2.39 19.18 -13.62
CA ASP A 398 -2.10 18.28 -14.73
C ASP A 398 -1.04 17.23 -14.31
N ARG A 399 -0.24 17.52 -13.27
CA ARG A 399 0.63 16.55 -12.58
C ARG A 399 -0.10 15.30 -12.07
N LEU A 400 -1.38 15.43 -11.71
CA LEU A 400 -2.21 14.27 -11.33
C LEU A 400 -3.17 13.88 -12.45
N ARG A 401 -3.76 14.85 -13.17
CA ARG A 401 -4.77 14.56 -14.21
C ARG A 401 -4.21 13.77 -15.39
N GLU A 402 -2.97 14.02 -15.79
CA GLU A 402 -2.31 13.25 -16.85
C GLU A 402 -1.81 11.88 -16.36
N HIS A 403 -1.87 11.64 -15.04
CA HIS A 403 -1.42 10.43 -14.37
C HIS A 403 -2.49 9.92 -13.39
N ALA A 404 -3.75 9.91 -13.85
CA ALA A 404 -4.93 9.70 -13.00
C ALA A 404 -4.94 8.36 -12.24
N TYR A 405 -4.15 7.38 -12.68
CA TYR A 405 -3.95 6.12 -11.95
C TYR A 405 -3.24 6.28 -10.60
N LEU A 406 -2.67 7.45 -10.27
CA LEU A 406 -2.13 7.76 -8.94
C LEU A 406 -3.21 8.20 -7.93
N SER A 407 -4.43 8.44 -8.41
CA SER A 407 -5.50 9.02 -7.59
C SER A 407 -6.01 8.03 -6.53
N ASP A 408 -5.84 6.73 -6.75
CA ASP A 408 -6.15 5.68 -5.76
C ASP A 408 -5.28 5.86 -4.51
N SER A 409 -3.97 5.96 -4.69
CA SER A 409 -2.97 6.13 -3.64
C SER A 409 -3.18 7.47 -2.94
N PHE A 410 -3.43 8.54 -3.69
CA PHE A 410 -3.67 9.87 -3.08
C PHE A 410 -4.99 9.92 -2.31
N ALA A 411 -6.02 9.19 -2.75
CA ALA A 411 -7.25 9.06 -1.98
C ALA A 411 -7.02 8.23 -0.71
N ASN A 412 -6.30 7.10 -0.77
CA ASN A 412 -5.94 6.30 0.41
C ASN A 412 -5.18 7.13 1.44
N ILE A 413 -4.15 7.89 1.01
CA ILE A 413 -3.42 8.82 1.89
C ILE A 413 -4.39 9.82 2.54
N SER A 414 -5.30 10.39 1.76
CA SER A 414 -6.26 11.39 2.25
C SER A 414 -7.23 10.84 3.30
N VAL A 415 -7.48 9.52 3.34
CA VAL A 415 -8.32 8.89 4.38
C VAL A 415 -7.72 9.14 5.76
N GLU A 416 -6.40 9.07 5.88
CA GLU A 416 -5.72 9.21 7.16
C GLU A 416 -5.49 10.66 7.59
N TYR A 417 -5.38 11.56 6.62
CA TYR A 417 -5.30 13.01 6.85
C TYR A 417 -6.67 13.71 6.75
N MET A 418 -7.76 12.96 6.93
CA MET A 418 -9.12 13.51 6.93
C MET A 418 -9.28 14.67 7.94
N PRO A 419 -8.73 14.61 9.18
CA PRO A 419 -8.79 15.74 10.10
C PRO A 419 -8.10 16.99 9.56
N ASP A 420 -6.91 16.88 8.97
CA ASP A 420 -6.16 18.00 8.38
C ASP A 420 -6.92 18.63 7.21
N LEU A 421 -7.51 17.80 6.35
CA LEU A 421 -8.35 18.25 5.26
C LEU A 421 -9.60 18.99 5.77
N HIS A 422 -10.28 18.49 6.80
CA HIS A 422 -11.40 19.20 7.43
C HIS A 422 -10.97 20.52 8.08
N LEU A 423 -9.83 20.54 8.78
CA LEU A 423 -9.28 21.75 9.37
C LEU A 423 -8.97 22.82 8.33
N SER A 424 -8.41 22.42 7.19
CA SER A 424 -8.11 23.34 6.08
C SER A 424 -9.36 23.98 5.48
N LEU A 425 -10.50 23.27 5.51
CA LEU A 425 -11.80 23.73 5.00
C LEU A 425 -12.62 24.48 6.05
N ASP A 426 -12.35 24.26 7.34
CA ASP A 426 -13.09 24.83 8.45
C ASP A 426 -12.89 26.36 8.58
N SER A 427 -13.94 27.02 9.04
CA SER A 427 -13.91 28.47 9.30
C SER A 427 -13.46 28.82 10.73
N ASP A 428 -13.45 27.86 11.65
CA ASP A 428 -12.99 28.06 13.04
C ASP A 428 -11.48 27.85 13.18
N ILE A 429 -10.72 28.81 12.66
CA ILE A 429 -9.24 28.77 12.64
C ILE A 429 -8.63 28.59 14.04
N ARG A 430 -9.33 29.00 15.11
CA ARG A 430 -8.77 28.97 16.47
C ARG A 430 -9.08 27.70 17.24
N ASN A 431 -10.24 27.08 17.01
CA ASN A 431 -10.70 25.94 17.80
C ASN A 431 -11.05 24.71 16.96
N GLY A 432 -10.92 24.77 15.63
CA GLY A 432 -11.18 23.65 14.72
C GLY A 432 -10.45 22.37 15.13
N HIS A 433 -9.20 22.48 15.62
CA HIS A 433 -8.39 21.33 16.10
C HIS A 433 -9.02 20.55 17.25
N LYS A 434 -10.00 21.12 17.96
CA LYS A 434 -10.76 20.39 19.00
C LYS A 434 -11.91 19.58 18.39
N LEU A 435 -12.38 19.97 17.21
CA LEU A 435 -13.47 19.30 16.49
C LEU A 435 -12.92 18.20 15.60
N PHE A 436 -11.81 18.48 14.92
CA PHE A 436 -11.07 17.55 14.09
C PHE A 436 -9.72 17.29 14.76
N PRO A 437 -9.70 16.45 15.81
CA PRO A 437 -8.48 16.23 16.57
C PRO A 437 -7.50 15.39 15.76
N ILE A 438 -6.25 15.85 15.68
CA ILE A 438 -5.16 15.17 15.00
C ILE A 438 -4.32 14.40 16.03
N SER A 439 -4.02 13.15 15.70
CA SER A 439 -3.00 12.33 16.37
C SER A 439 -1.68 12.51 15.62
N GLY A 440 -0.58 12.77 16.33
CA GLY A 440 0.71 13.08 15.68
C GLY A 440 0.85 14.54 15.19
N ALA A 441 1.58 14.71 14.10
CA ALA A 441 1.90 16.00 13.49
C ALA A 441 0.82 16.47 12.51
N VAL A 442 0.66 17.79 12.39
CA VAL A 442 -0.33 18.43 11.51
C VAL A 442 0.28 18.71 10.14
N ALA A 443 -0.43 18.35 9.07
CA ALA A 443 -0.12 18.77 7.71
C ALA A 443 -0.61 20.21 7.48
N ASP A 444 0.32 21.13 7.20
CA ASP A 444 -0.01 22.52 6.85
C ASP A 444 -0.59 22.58 5.43
N ILE A 445 -1.90 22.81 5.33
CA ILE A 445 -2.63 22.81 4.07
C ILE A 445 -3.47 24.08 3.95
N GLY A 446 -3.24 24.83 2.87
CA GLY A 446 -4.05 25.99 2.52
C GLY A 446 -5.46 25.58 2.07
N LYS A 447 -6.48 26.35 2.47
CA LYS A 447 -7.89 26.08 2.11
C LYS A 447 -8.12 25.85 0.61
N PHE A 448 -7.56 26.71 -0.25
CA PHE A 448 -7.73 26.57 -1.69
C PHE A 448 -6.91 25.42 -2.27
N ASP A 449 -5.81 25.05 -1.63
CA ASP A 449 -4.99 23.92 -2.07
C ASP A 449 -5.71 22.61 -1.76
N ALA A 450 -6.32 22.47 -0.58
CA ALA A 450 -7.20 21.34 -0.25
C ALA A 450 -8.34 21.20 -1.26
N VAL A 451 -9.02 22.30 -1.62
CA VAL A 451 -10.13 22.29 -2.59
C VAL A 451 -9.66 21.80 -3.96
N ARG A 452 -8.55 22.34 -4.48
CA ARG A 452 -8.01 21.93 -5.78
C ARG A 452 -7.53 20.49 -5.75
N PHE A 453 -6.87 20.06 -4.68
CA PHE A 453 -6.39 18.70 -4.51
C PHE A 453 -7.55 17.70 -4.46
N LEU A 454 -8.51 17.88 -3.55
CA LEU A 454 -9.69 17.00 -3.42
C LEU A 454 -10.49 16.94 -4.72
N HIS A 455 -10.72 18.08 -5.35
CA HIS A 455 -11.38 18.14 -6.65
C HIS A 455 -10.60 17.35 -7.71
N THR A 456 -9.26 17.46 -7.74
CA THR A 456 -8.43 16.76 -8.73
C THR A 456 -8.39 15.25 -8.49
N VAL A 457 -8.21 14.80 -7.25
CA VAL A 457 -8.23 13.38 -6.88
C VAL A 457 -9.58 12.75 -7.23
N ALA A 458 -10.67 13.44 -6.91
CA ALA A 458 -12.03 12.98 -7.16
C ALA A 458 -12.46 13.01 -8.63
N ARG A 459 -11.61 13.48 -9.56
CA ARG A 459 -11.89 13.27 -11.00
C ARG A 459 -11.69 11.81 -11.41
N ASN A 460 -10.88 11.06 -10.68
CA ASN A 460 -10.79 9.63 -10.87
C ASN A 460 -11.90 8.93 -10.08
N LYS A 461 -12.58 7.96 -10.69
CA LYS A 461 -13.70 7.25 -10.06
C LYS A 461 -13.32 6.54 -8.75
N GLU A 462 -12.19 5.82 -8.73
CA GLU A 462 -11.71 5.12 -7.54
C GLU A 462 -11.28 6.12 -6.45
N GLY A 463 -10.67 7.24 -6.86
CA GLY A 463 -10.36 8.35 -5.95
C GLY A 463 -11.61 8.98 -5.33
N TYR A 464 -12.66 9.22 -6.13
CA TYR A 464 -13.95 9.72 -5.67
C TYR A 464 -14.63 8.73 -4.71
N ASP A 465 -14.73 7.45 -5.09
CA ASP A 465 -15.42 6.44 -4.29
C ASP A 465 -14.74 6.25 -2.93
N THR A 466 -13.40 6.22 -2.91
CA THR A 466 -12.59 6.13 -1.69
C THR A 466 -12.84 7.33 -0.77
N LEU A 467 -12.73 8.56 -1.29
CA LEU A 467 -12.99 9.79 -0.52
C LEU A 467 -14.45 9.90 -0.06
N ASN A 468 -15.40 9.48 -0.89
CA ASN A 468 -16.82 9.55 -0.58
C ASN A 468 -17.20 8.62 0.58
N VAL A 469 -16.74 7.37 0.54
CA VAL A 469 -16.97 6.38 1.61
C VAL A 469 -16.27 6.81 2.90
N SER A 470 -14.97 7.11 2.82
CA SER A 470 -14.17 7.47 4.00
C SER A 470 -14.69 8.72 4.69
N GLN A 471 -15.13 9.75 3.94
CA GLN A 471 -15.69 10.96 4.53
C GLN A 471 -16.95 10.69 5.37
N HIS A 472 -17.87 9.89 4.84
CA HIS A 472 -19.11 9.57 5.57
C HIS A 472 -18.84 8.72 6.80
N VAL A 473 -17.94 7.76 6.69
CA VAL A 473 -17.52 6.92 7.82
C VAL A 473 -16.82 7.75 8.90
N TYR A 474 -15.87 8.61 8.51
CA TYR A 474 -15.17 9.52 9.42
C TYR A 474 -16.16 10.43 10.16
N ALA A 475 -17.09 11.05 9.43
CA ALA A 475 -18.09 11.93 10.03
C ALA A 475 -19.02 11.18 11.00
N ALA A 476 -19.52 9.99 10.62
CA ALA A 476 -20.38 9.17 11.47
C ALA A 476 -19.66 8.74 12.77
N ALA A 477 -18.41 8.28 12.65
CA ALA A 477 -17.59 7.91 13.81
C ALA A 477 -17.34 9.11 14.75
N LEU A 478 -17.03 10.28 14.19
CA LEU A 478 -16.79 11.51 14.97
C LEU A 478 -18.08 12.01 15.67
N MET A 479 -19.23 11.94 14.99
CA MET A 479 -20.53 12.25 15.59
C MET A 479 -20.87 11.30 16.73
N GLU A 480 -20.67 9.98 16.54
CA GLU A 480 -20.90 8.97 17.57
C GLU A 480 -20.01 9.22 18.81
N GLN A 481 -18.73 9.56 18.61
CA GLN A 481 -17.85 9.92 19.72
C GLN A 481 -18.31 11.17 20.45
N GLN A 482 -18.74 12.20 19.75
CA GLN A 482 -19.26 13.42 20.37
C GLN A 482 -20.53 13.17 21.19
N VAL A 483 -21.41 12.26 20.76
CA VAL A 483 -22.60 11.86 21.53
C VAL A 483 -22.20 11.12 22.79
N LYS A 484 -21.19 10.23 22.72
CA LYS A 484 -20.66 9.50 23.88
C LYS A 484 -19.89 10.42 24.84
N GLN A 485 -19.25 11.47 24.33
CA GLN A 485 -18.42 12.41 25.10
C GLN A 485 -18.85 13.87 24.87
N PRO A 486 -20.03 14.29 25.37
CA PRO A 486 -20.62 15.58 25.06
C PRO A 486 -19.80 16.80 25.52
N ASP A 487 -18.97 16.64 26.56
CA ASP A 487 -18.12 17.71 27.10
C ASP A 487 -16.74 17.82 26.40
N GLY A 488 -16.46 16.98 25.39
CA GLY A 488 -15.18 16.97 24.67
C GLY A 488 -14.92 18.22 23.81
N TYR A 489 -15.95 19.01 23.49
CA TYR A 489 -15.87 20.20 22.65
C TYR A 489 -16.52 21.43 23.28
N LEU A 490 -16.11 22.63 22.84
CA LEU A 490 -16.56 23.92 23.39
C LEU A 490 -18.05 24.25 23.17
N LYS A 491 -18.76 23.47 22.36
CA LYS A 491 -20.16 23.70 21.99
C LYS A 491 -21.02 22.51 22.44
N SER A 492 -22.34 22.72 22.51
CA SER A 492 -23.28 21.62 22.72
C SER A 492 -23.18 20.58 21.60
N THR A 493 -23.45 19.31 21.92
CA THR A 493 -23.48 18.19 20.96
C THR A 493 -24.27 18.52 19.70
N GLU A 494 -25.46 19.12 19.83
CA GLU A 494 -26.28 19.60 18.71
C GLU A 494 -25.50 20.53 17.76
N LYS A 495 -24.86 21.58 18.29
CA LYS A 495 -24.09 22.53 17.50
C LYS A 495 -22.83 21.92 16.88
N VAL A 496 -22.29 20.88 17.51
CA VAL A 496 -21.16 20.12 16.96
C VAL A 496 -21.62 19.28 15.77
N ILE A 497 -22.72 18.53 15.95
CA ILE A 497 -23.33 17.72 14.89
C ILE A 497 -23.69 18.59 13.68
N ASN A 498 -24.34 19.73 13.89
CA ASN A 498 -24.70 20.65 12.81
C ASN A 498 -23.47 21.14 12.04
N LYS A 499 -22.37 21.41 12.76
CA LYS A 499 -21.10 21.81 12.13
C LYS A 499 -20.44 20.66 11.36
N LEU A 500 -20.49 19.44 11.87
CA LEU A 500 -19.99 18.25 11.17
C LEU A 500 -20.82 17.96 9.92
N SER A 501 -22.15 18.04 9.99
CA SER A 501 -23.05 17.87 8.85
C SER A 501 -22.77 18.90 7.75
N TYR A 502 -22.59 20.18 8.12
CA TYR A 502 -22.15 21.22 7.19
C TYR A 502 -20.80 20.91 6.54
N GLY A 503 -19.81 20.47 7.33
CA GLY A 503 -18.49 20.09 6.85
C GLY A 503 -18.54 18.92 5.87
N THR A 504 -19.33 17.88 6.19
CA THR A 504 -19.57 16.73 5.30
C THR A 504 -20.20 17.17 3.99
N GLY A 505 -21.25 18.00 4.02
CA GLY A 505 -21.85 18.55 2.81
C GLY A 505 -20.86 19.31 1.94
N LEU A 506 -20.05 20.18 2.56
CA LEU A 506 -19.01 20.96 1.87
C LEU A 506 -17.97 20.05 1.19
N PHE A 507 -17.48 19.04 1.90
CA PHE A 507 -16.52 18.07 1.38
C PHE A 507 -17.11 17.28 0.21
N GLN A 508 -18.33 16.77 0.36
CA GLN A 508 -19.05 16.01 -0.67
C GLN A 508 -19.31 16.84 -1.93
N GLY A 509 -19.61 18.13 -1.78
CA GLY A 509 -19.76 19.04 -2.92
C GLY A 509 -18.46 19.25 -3.70
N ILE A 510 -17.31 19.31 -3.00
CA ILE A 510 -15.99 19.44 -3.64
C ILE A 510 -15.65 18.20 -4.47
N ILE A 511 -15.73 17.01 -3.87
CA ILE A 511 -15.38 15.75 -4.56
C ILE A 511 -16.42 15.39 -5.63
N GLY A 512 -17.71 15.65 -5.37
CA GLY A 512 -18.80 15.42 -6.31
C GLY A 512 -18.66 16.25 -7.57
N ALA A 513 -18.28 17.53 -7.45
CA ALA A 513 -18.01 18.37 -8.61
C ALA A 513 -16.84 17.87 -9.47
N GLY A 514 -15.78 17.35 -8.84
CA GLY A 514 -14.65 16.75 -9.55
C GLY A 514 -15.08 15.53 -10.37
N GLN A 515 -15.81 14.61 -9.74
CA GLN A 515 -16.27 13.39 -10.40
C GLN A 515 -17.31 13.68 -11.49
N HIS A 516 -18.26 14.56 -11.22
CA HIS A 516 -19.24 15.03 -12.21
C HIS A 516 -18.55 15.60 -13.45
N PHE A 517 -17.58 16.50 -13.25
CA PHE A 517 -16.83 17.10 -14.36
C PHE A 517 -16.14 16.06 -15.24
N GLN A 518 -15.56 15.01 -14.64
CA GLN A 518 -14.91 13.95 -15.42
C GLN A 518 -15.94 13.04 -16.11
N ALA A 519 -17.02 12.66 -15.43
CA ALA A 519 -18.08 11.81 -15.99
C ALA A 519 -18.79 12.48 -17.19
N ASP A 520 -19.02 13.78 -17.12
CA ASP A 520 -19.53 14.59 -18.24
C ASP A 520 -18.57 14.59 -19.43
N LYS A 521 -17.27 14.72 -19.16
CA LYS A 521 -16.25 14.76 -20.21
C LYS A 521 -16.12 13.41 -20.93
N ASP A 522 -16.25 12.31 -20.20
CA ASP A 522 -16.04 10.96 -20.71
C ASP A 522 -17.32 10.35 -21.33
N ASP A 523 -18.44 11.08 -21.30
CA ASP A 523 -19.77 10.62 -21.71
C ASP A 523 -20.16 9.27 -21.09
N ALA A 524 -19.79 9.05 -19.82
CA ALA A 524 -20.07 7.79 -19.12
C ALA A 524 -21.59 7.58 -18.98
N ASP A 525 -22.11 6.43 -19.42
CA ASP A 525 -23.55 6.21 -19.64
C ASP A 525 -24.28 5.37 -18.56
N GLU A 526 -23.68 5.12 -17.40
CA GLU A 526 -24.20 4.14 -16.44
C GLU A 526 -24.25 4.57 -14.97
N ALA A 527 -25.10 3.87 -14.21
CA ALA A 527 -25.13 3.93 -12.76
C ALA A 527 -23.75 3.60 -12.18
N VAL A 528 -23.21 4.50 -11.35
CA VAL A 528 -21.84 4.45 -10.80
C VAL A 528 -21.67 3.38 -9.72
N ARG A 529 -22.80 2.91 -9.14
CA ARG A 529 -22.89 2.03 -7.97
C ARG A 529 -23.82 0.82 -8.15
N GLY A 530 -23.51 -0.03 -9.15
CA GLY A 530 -24.12 -1.35 -9.33
C GLY A 530 -23.35 -2.48 -8.61
N ASP A 531 -23.65 -3.75 -8.90
CA ASP A 531 -23.00 -4.91 -8.27
C ASP A 531 -21.46 -4.89 -8.45
N ALA A 532 -20.99 -4.59 -9.66
CA ALA A 532 -19.56 -4.46 -9.95
C ALA A 532 -18.83 -3.42 -9.08
N TRP A 533 -19.53 -2.35 -8.68
CA TRP A 533 -18.98 -1.39 -7.73
C TRP A 533 -18.93 -1.99 -6.32
N LYS A 534 -19.92 -2.78 -5.92
CA LYS A 534 -19.96 -3.40 -4.59
C LYS A 534 -18.82 -4.40 -4.39
N GLU A 535 -18.54 -5.33 -5.31
CA GLU A 535 -17.33 -6.17 -5.12
C GLU A 535 -16.10 -5.30 -5.14
N HIS A 536 -15.98 -4.34 -6.07
CA HIS A 536 -14.80 -3.50 -6.14
C HIS A 536 -14.54 -2.72 -4.83
N VAL A 537 -15.57 -2.11 -4.24
CA VAL A 537 -15.47 -1.44 -2.93
C VAL A 537 -15.22 -2.45 -1.83
N SER A 538 -15.77 -3.65 -1.89
CA SER A 538 -15.51 -4.64 -0.87
C SER A 538 -14.00 -4.96 -0.78
N THR A 539 -13.22 -4.82 -1.87
CA THR A 539 -11.77 -5.11 -1.91
C THR A 539 -10.92 -4.20 -1.03
N TRP A 540 -11.29 -2.93 -0.92
CA TRP A 540 -10.54 -1.89 -0.20
C TRP A 540 -11.33 -1.25 0.94
N GLY A 541 -12.66 -1.36 0.90
CA GLY A 541 -13.60 -0.71 1.80
C GLY A 541 -13.39 -1.13 3.24
N GLY A 542 -13.07 -2.40 3.51
CA GLY A 542 -12.71 -2.85 4.86
C GLY A 542 -11.53 -2.08 5.45
N SER A 543 -10.44 -1.94 4.69
CA SER A 543 -9.24 -1.20 5.12
C SER A 543 -9.55 0.29 5.32
N VAL A 544 -10.21 0.92 4.34
CA VAL A 544 -10.55 2.35 4.38
C VAL A 544 -11.50 2.69 5.52
N VAL A 545 -12.53 1.87 5.75
CA VAL A 545 -13.49 2.07 6.85
C VAL A 545 -12.78 1.89 8.21
N GLY A 546 -11.87 0.92 8.30
CA GLY A 546 -10.99 0.72 9.46
C GLY A 546 -10.15 1.95 9.77
N SER A 547 -9.39 2.45 8.78
CA SER A 547 -8.53 3.64 8.93
C SER A 547 -9.34 4.90 9.26
N ALA A 548 -10.42 5.18 8.54
CA ALA A 548 -11.26 6.36 8.79
C ALA A 548 -11.86 6.35 10.21
N THR A 549 -12.29 5.17 10.69
CA THR A 549 -12.80 5.01 12.06
C THR A 549 -11.68 5.17 13.09
N ALA A 550 -10.50 4.59 12.84
CA ALA A 550 -9.34 4.73 13.72
C ALA A 550 -8.97 6.22 13.87
N VAL A 551 -8.84 6.95 12.76
CA VAL A 551 -8.51 8.37 12.76
C VAL A 551 -9.55 9.23 13.47
N ALA A 552 -10.85 8.96 13.28
CA ALA A 552 -11.91 9.66 14.00
C ALA A 552 -11.88 9.45 15.53
N THR A 553 -11.31 8.33 15.99
CA THR A 553 -11.41 7.88 17.40
C THR A 553 -10.08 7.93 18.17
N ALA A 554 -8.94 8.00 17.48
CA ALA A 554 -7.59 7.92 18.03
C ALA A 554 -7.34 8.89 19.19
N SER A 555 -7.71 10.15 18.98
CA SER A 555 -7.50 11.22 19.96
C SER A 555 -8.37 11.09 21.21
N PHE A 556 -9.37 10.20 21.20
CA PHE A 556 -10.27 9.91 22.32
C PHE A 556 -9.87 8.64 23.08
N THR A 557 -9.02 7.78 22.50
CA THR A 557 -8.45 6.63 23.18
C THR A 557 -7.15 7.07 23.84
N GLY A 558 -7.15 7.18 25.18
CA GLY A 558 -5.94 7.57 25.92
C GLY A 558 -4.73 6.66 25.66
N PRO A 559 -3.52 7.01 26.15
CA PRO A 559 -2.31 6.22 25.91
C PRO A 559 -2.51 4.74 26.29
N GLY A 560 -2.38 3.84 25.32
CA GLY A 560 -2.57 2.39 25.49
C GLY A 560 -4.03 1.90 25.36
N GLY A 561 -4.96 2.74 24.93
CA GLY A 561 -6.32 2.33 24.56
C GLY A 561 -6.33 1.61 23.22
N ALA A 562 -6.96 0.44 23.15
CA ALA A 562 -7.18 -0.24 21.88
C ALA A 562 -8.27 0.49 21.08
N VAL A 563 -7.99 0.84 19.83
CA VAL A 563 -9.04 1.13 18.85
C VAL A 563 -9.78 -0.18 18.61
N ALA A 564 -11.04 -0.24 19.03
CA ALA A 564 -11.85 -1.44 18.87
C ALA A 564 -12.19 -1.61 17.38
N GLY A 565 -11.41 -2.43 16.67
CA GLY A 565 -11.57 -2.75 15.24
C GLY A 565 -12.85 -3.51 14.86
N GLY A 566 -13.91 -3.42 15.68
CA GLY A 566 -15.22 -3.98 15.39
C GLY A 566 -16.16 -2.90 14.87
N LEU A 567 -16.37 -2.84 13.56
CA LEU A 567 -17.34 -1.93 12.93
C LEU A 567 -18.80 -2.40 13.13
N VAL A 568 -18.99 -3.67 13.50
CA VAL A 568 -20.32 -4.29 13.66
C VAL A 568 -21.08 -3.61 14.81
N GLY A 569 -22.20 -2.97 14.47
CA GLY A 569 -23.04 -2.24 15.43
C GLY A 569 -22.55 -0.83 15.78
N THR A 570 -21.60 -0.27 15.01
CA THR A 570 -21.19 1.14 15.09
C THR A 570 -21.90 1.97 14.01
N ALA A 571 -22.01 3.30 14.21
CA ALA A 571 -22.60 4.17 13.19
C ALA A 571 -21.79 4.13 11.88
N ALA A 572 -20.46 4.06 11.97
CA ALA A 572 -19.56 3.89 10.82
C ALA A 572 -19.89 2.64 9.98
N GLY A 573 -20.09 1.49 10.63
CA GLY A 573 -20.44 0.24 9.96
C GLY A 573 -21.83 0.26 9.32
N GLU A 574 -22.82 0.86 9.99
CA GLU A 574 -24.17 1.04 9.44
C GLU A 574 -24.15 1.91 8.18
N ILE A 575 -23.39 3.00 8.18
CA ILE A 575 -23.26 3.91 7.04
C ILE A 575 -22.57 3.23 5.86
N PHE A 576 -21.47 2.52 6.10
CA PHE A 576 -20.81 1.77 5.05
C PHE A 576 -21.74 0.73 4.41
N ASN A 577 -22.43 -0.07 5.23
CA ASN A 577 -23.37 -1.07 4.74
C ASN A 577 -24.55 -0.44 3.99
N GLY A 578 -25.09 0.69 4.47
CA GLY A 578 -26.16 1.40 3.78
C GLY A 578 -25.73 2.04 2.46
N MET A 579 -24.46 2.46 2.34
CA MET A 579 -23.91 2.89 1.04
C MET A 579 -23.71 1.72 0.08
N LEU A 580 -23.45 0.50 0.57
CA LEU A 580 -23.35 -0.71 -0.25
C LEU A 580 -24.71 -1.26 -0.66
N ASP A 581 -25.63 -1.36 0.28
CA ASP A 581 -26.87 -2.12 0.12
C ASP A 581 -28.11 -1.24 -0.03
N GLY A 582 -27.97 0.07 0.18
CA GLY A 582 -29.05 1.05 0.25
C GLY A 582 -29.62 1.21 1.66
N PHE A 583 -30.21 2.37 1.93
CA PHE A 583 -30.83 2.70 3.22
C PHE A 583 -32.33 2.33 3.23
N GLY A 584 -32.84 1.79 4.35
CA GLY A 584 -34.26 1.46 4.54
C GLY A 584 -34.52 0.05 5.10
N ASP A 585 -35.79 -0.26 5.37
CA ASP A 585 -36.21 -1.55 5.94
C ASP A 585 -36.67 -2.53 4.85
N ASP A 586 -36.45 -3.83 5.08
CA ASP A 586 -36.72 -4.91 4.13
C ASP A 586 -38.23 -5.17 3.92
N GLY A 587 -39.08 -4.59 4.77
CA GLY A 587 -40.50 -4.92 4.90
C GLY A 587 -41.50 -4.10 4.06
N GLU A 588 -41.18 -2.87 3.63
CA GLU A 588 -42.19 -1.95 3.06
C GLU A 588 -41.88 -1.36 1.67
N GLY A 589 -40.73 -1.70 1.07
CA GLY A 589 -40.47 -1.45 -0.35
C GLY A 589 -39.43 -0.37 -0.64
N LEU A 590 -38.39 -0.82 -1.36
CA LEU A 590 -37.25 -0.10 -1.94
C LEU A 590 -36.26 0.49 -0.93
N ARG A 591 -35.11 -0.19 -0.80
CA ARG A 591 -33.89 0.40 -0.26
C ARG A 591 -33.47 1.56 -1.15
N GLU A 592 -33.27 2.73 -0.56
CA GLU A 592 -32.81 3.91 -1.27
C GLU A 592 -31.30 3.83 -1.48
N GLN A 593 -30.90 3.71 -2.75
CA GLN A 593 -29.52 3.70 -3.15
C GLN A 593 -28.99 5.13 -3.25
N VAL A 594 -27.79 5.36 -2.74
CA VAL A 594 -27.13 6.67 -2.80
C VAL A 594 -26.02 6.70 -3.85
N TYR A 595 -25.76 7.87 -4.40
CA TYR A 595 -24.70 8.15 -5.36
C TYR A 595 -24.78 7.30 -6.65
N GLN A 596 -26.01 6.98 -7.09
CA GLN A 596 -26.23 6.17 -8.29
C GLN A 596 -25.78 6.87 -9.57
N ASN A 597 -25.95 8.19 -9.68
CA ASN A 597 -25.56 8.94 -10.86
C ASN A 597 -24.79 10.21 -10.47
N VAL A 598 -23.50 10.25 -10.82
CA VAL A 598 -22.63 11.39 -10.54
C VAL A 598 -22.67 12.47 -11.64
N LYS A 599 -23.32 12.22 -12.79
CA LYS A 599 -23.61 13.23 -13.82
C LYS A 599 -24.76 14.16 -13.42
N GLU A 600 -25.56 13.78 -12.43
CA GLU A 600 -26.70 14.57 -11.96
C GLU A 600 -26.34 15.14 -10.58
N MET A 601 -25.82 16.37 -10.53
CA MET A 601 -25.35 16.97 -9.27
C MET A 601 -26.44 17.09 -8.21
N ASP A 602 -27.71 17.21 -8.59
CA ASP A 602 -28.85 17.19 -7.67
C ASP A 602 -29.00 15.83 -6.98
N GLN A 603 -28.71 14.72 -7.68
CA GLN A 603 -28.67 13.38 -7.08
C GLN A 603 -27.46 13.19 -6.17
N VAL A 604 -26.31 13.77 -6.51
CA VAL A 604 -25.12 13.76 -5.63
C VAL A 604 -25.39 14.55 -4.35
N GLU A 605 -26.01 15.73 -4.46
CA GLU A 605 -26.44 16.54 -3.32
C GLU A 605 -27.44 15.79 -2.45
N HIS A 606 -28.48 15.23 -3.06
CA HIS A 606 -29.49 14.42 -2.36
C HIS A 606 -28.85 13.26 -1.60
N SER A 607 -27.93 12.54 -2.24
CA SER A 607 -27.20 11.42 -1.64
C SER A 607 -26.33 11.85 -0.46
N ALA A 608 -25.67 13.02 -0.58
CA ALA A 608 -24.87 13.58 0.51
C ALA A 608 -25.73 13.99 1.71
N ILE A 609 -26.88 14.61 1.46
CA ILE A 609 -27.86 14.97 2.48
C ILE A 609 -28.37 13.71 3.18
N LEU A 610 -28.94 12.76 2.43
CA LEU A 610 -29.52 11.53 2.98
C LEU A 610 -28.50 10.74 3.80
N THR A 611 -27.30 10.52 3.28
CA THR A 611 -26.25 9.76 3.99
C THR A 611 -25.83 10.47 5.29
N THR A 612 -25.78 11.80 5.28
CA THR A 612 -25.48 12.60 6.50
C THR A 612 -26.62 12.51 7.52
N GLN A 613 -27.88 12.54 7.07
CA GLN A 613 -29.04 12.38 7.94
C GLN A 613 -29.04 11.01 8.62
N VAL A 614 -28.79 9.94 7.86
CA VAL A 614 -28.66 8.59 8.44
C VAL A 614 -27.50 8.55 9.43
N SER A 615 -26.35 9.18 9.12
CA SER A 615 -25.19 9.22 10.03
C SER A 615 -25.55 9.85 11.39
N VAL A 616 -26.27 10.97 11.35
CA VAL A 616 -26.73 11.67 12.57
C VAL A 616 -27.79 10.86 13.31
N LYS A 617 -28.72 10.22 12.59
CA LYS A 617 -29.73 9.35 13.20
C LYS A 617 -29.08 8.16 13.91
N SER A 618 -28.14 7.47 13.26
CA SER A 618 -27.38 6.36 13.86
C SER A 618 -26.57 6.82 15.07
N ALA A 619 -25.95 8.00 15.03
CA ALA A 619 -25.17 8.52 16.15
C ALA A 619 -26.01 9.00 17.34
N THR A 620 -27.19 9.59 17.11
CA THR A 620 -27.97 10.30 18.14
C THR A 620 -29.30 9.65 18.53
N GLY A 621 -29.88 8.84 17.64
CA GLY A 621 -31.27 8.36 17.73
C GLY A 621 -32.33 9.47 17.60
N SER A 622 -31.98 10.69 17.16
CA SER A 622 -32.89 11.85 17.14
C SER A 622 -33.33 12.23 15.73
N GLU A 623 -34.64 12.11 15.45
CA GLU A 623 -35.24 12.58 14.19
C GLU A 623 -35.16 14.11 14.02
N ALA A 624 -35.14 14.86 15.13
CA ALA A 624 -34.97 16.31 15.08
C ALA A 624 -33.54 16.68 14.63
N ALA A 625 -32.53 16.00 15.18
CA ALA A 625 -31.14 16.19 14.76
C ALA A 625 -30.92 15.71 13.32
N GLU A 626 -31.55 14.60 12.92
CA GLU A 626 -31.57 14.10 11.54
C GLU A 626 -32.12 15.15 10.56
N SER A 627 -33.24 15.79 10.89
CA SER A 627 -33.83 16.85 10.06
C SER A 627 -32.88 18.06 9.91
N GLU A 628 -32.32 18.55 11.02
CA GLU A 628 -31.43 19.72 10.99
C GLU A 628 -30.09 19.42 10.28
N ALA A 629 -29.58 18.20 10.43
CA ALA A 629 -28.39 17.74 9.75
C ALA A 629 -28.54 17.79 8.22
N GLY A 630 -29.74 17.47 7.70
CA GLY A 630 -30.02 17.57 6.27
C GLY A 630 -29.92 19.01 5.75
N ASP A 631 -30.50 19.97 6.48
CA ASP A 631 -30.40 21.39 6.14
C ASP A 631 -28.94 21.88 6.14
N GLU A 632 -28.15 21.47 7.14
CA GLU A 632 -26.74 21.88 7.25
C GLU A 632 -25.87 21.22 6.18
N ALA A 633 -26.07 19.94 5.88
CA ALA A 633 -25.38 19.24 4.80
C ALA A 633 -25.67 19.91 3.44
N GLY A 634 -26.93 20.21 3.14
CA GLY A 634 -27.30 20.94 1.91
C GLY A 634 -26.65 22.32 1.82
N LYS A 635 -26.62 23.09 2.93
CA LYS A 635 -25.91 24.39 2.96
C LYS A 635 -24.43 24.24 2.68
N GLY A 636 -23.77 23.25 3.30
CA GLY A 636 -22.36 22.94 3.07
C GLY A 636 -22.09 22.62 1.61
N PHE A 637 -22.90 21.72 1.04
CA PHE A 637 -22.79 21.27 -0.35
C PHE A 637 -22.93 22.45 -1.31
N ASN A 638 -23.95 23.29 -1.17
CA ASN A 638 -24.16 24.46 -2.00
C ASN A 638 -23.01 25.48 -1.89
N ASN A 639 -22.43 25.65 -0.70
CA ASN A 639 -21.30 26.56 -0.49
C ASN A 639 -20.00 26.07 -1.14
N SER A 640 -19.88 24.78 -1.45
CA SER A 640 -18.72 24.22 -2.17
C SER A 640 -18.56 24.85 -3.56
N VAL A 641 -19.66 25.16 -4.25
CA VAL A 641 -19.66 25.73 -5.60
C VAL A 641 -18.91 27.06 -5.65
N GLY A 642 -19.17 27.93 -4.67
CA GLY A 642 -18.46 29.20 -4.54
C GLY A 642 -16.99 28.97 -4.25
N LEU A 643 -16.67 28.06 -3.32
CA LEU A 643 -15.31 27.76 -2.92
C LEU A 643 -14.46 27.21 -4.07
N ILE A 644 -15.00 26.26 -4.84
CA ILE A 644 -14.39 25.75 -6.07
C ILE A 644 -14.15 26.93 -7.02
N ARG A 645 -15.17 27.71 -7.38
CA ARG A 645 -15.02 28.83 -8.32
C ARG A 645 -13.89 29.78 -7.94
N PHE A 646 -13.78 30.16 -6.66
CA PHE A 646 -12.71 31.05 -6.19
C PHE A 646 -11.33 30.38 -6.21
N SER A 647 -11.25 29.08 -5.89
CA SER A 647 -9.96 28.39 -5.90
C SER A 647 -9.34 28.31 -7.29
N PHE A 648 -10.13 28.26 -8.36
CA PHE A 648 -9.66 28.17 -9.75
C PHE A 648 -9.54 29.52 -10.47
N SER A 649 -10.11 30.61 -9.95
CA SER A 649 -10.10 31.92 -10.64
C SER A 649 -8.72 32.57 -10.74
N ASP A 650 -7.82 32.29 -9.79
CA ASP A 650 -6.48 32.90 -9.72
C ASP A 650 -5.45 32.28 -10.70
N GLN A 651 -5.85 31.31 -11.52
CA GLN A 651 -4.97 30.67 -12.52
C GLN A 651 -5.19 31.19 -13.97
N THR A 652 -5.98 32.25 -14.17
CA THR A 652 -5.95 32.96 -15.45
C THR A 652 -4.67 33.78 -15.56
N PRO A 653 -3.82 33.61 -16.59
CA PRO A 653 -2.69 34.51 -16.79
C PRO A 653 -3.23 35.94 -16.95
N PRO A 654 -2.53 36.97 -16.44
CA PRO A 654 -2.93 38.34 -16.69
C PRO A 654 -2.97 38.54 -18.21
N ILE A 655 -4.13 38.95 -18.72
CA ILE A 655 -4.28 39.40 -20.10
C ILE A 655 -3.37 40.63 -20.24
N GLY A 656 -2.21 40.43 -20.87
CA GLY A 656 -1.21 41.44 -21.19
C GLY A 656 -0.86 41.37 -22.66
#